data_AF-Q76L33-F1
#
_entry.id   AF-Q76L33-F1
#
_cell.length_a   1.000
_cell.length_b   1.000
_cell.length_c   1.000
_cell.angle_alpha   90.00
_cell.angle_beta   90.00
_cell.angle_gamma   90.00
#
_symmetry.space_group_name_H-M   'P 1'
#
loop_
_entity.id
_entity.type
_entity.pdbx_description
1 polymer ?
#
loop_
_entity_poly.entity_id
_entity_poly.type
_entity_poly.pdbx_seq_one_letter_code
_entity_poly.pdbx_strand_id
1 'polypeptide(L)'
;MYILVWKRGQQIKTFHTLDEAANFKAASNIDEAQMFSITVAPAISASGGSNEATNLRRLMYLSKSTNPEECNPQFLAEMARVATLRNREIGVSGFLMYSSPFFFQVIEGTDEDLDFLFAKISADPRHERCIVLANGPCTGRMYGDWHMKDSHIDSITTHPAMKTILYQIARSFSSMWSYLPKSAGNMLLLGKDPAAQPPEPMSVVVTFIYLVEFGSILSNPNLTEQAAEVLSTFVDVCVKNVEGSGGNIAKFITGICMAYWPINRTEDALNAIQQISEDLAQLRSQQAPGSAISLMYSQAGVHYGRAMLCNAGSRKSDFTLLGDCINTTSRIATLAKKLKTPLLFSFEVRCLLGDEMREEVEGAGMHQVKGRDKPVVVYQFPGPELDVEMVRQKIEHFTPGRFRCQMPVVEYESLPISQRPPIFDDTPKGKPRPRTPGYGGRQRSDSLVDRLIMIAKLAGPSISATGDSTLTTLTYISQATRPMSRLDLSAIMRTATRRNAQLSITGTLLYVNGLFVQTLEGPKDAMVNLYLKIRQDPRHTDVVTVHMAPIQERAYPAEWTLTSATEEMLATFPPLQDVLSQLAKSFTSLETYVPSTVVRYLTAGNNPRNLMPVSCGVVMLATDICSFTSLTEKSSLTEVWMICNTFIDACTSAICQEGGEVIKLIGDCVTAYFPGNGADSAVAAAQELFTFCRQLREAFVDVLDVRGCVSCGVGLDYGQVVMAQCGSLGLTEYVVAGAVSARVMEVESITREVGYAIVITEPVADRLSPQLRDHGIIPTPQAIEGLPCYGIAGEEFELDVDSIKRGIKALHAARSGEKPLALEPEEAKQDYRVSPGRMRHGDSGRRSNSAQGKRSTQVR
;
A
#
# COMPACT_ATOMS: atom_id res chain seq x y z
N MET A 1 -0.63 26.38 29.45
CA MET A 1 -1.51 27.47 28.99
C MET A 1 -1.33 27.58 27.48
N TYR A 2 -2.41 27.57 26.71
CA TYR A 2 -2.38 27.79 25.27
C TYR A 2 -3.02 29.14 24.97
N ILE A 3 -2.40 29.93 24.11
CA ILE A 3 -2.92 31.23 23.68
C ILE A 3 -3.27 31.13 22.21
N LEU A 4 -4.55 31.18 21.91
CA LEU A 4 -5.07 31.03 20.57
C LEU A 4 -5.32 32.42 19.98
N VAL A 5 -4.75 32.69 18.80
CA VAL A 5 -4.98 33.93 18.06
C VAL A 5 -5.98 33.68 16.95
N TRP A 6 -7.10 34.39 16.98
CA TRP A 6 -8.22 34.22 16.06
C TRP A 6 -8.45 35.48 15.22
N LYS A 7 -8.88 35.29 13.97
CA LYS A 7 -9.34 36.36 13.07
C LYS A 7 -10.54 35.89 12.28
N ARG A 8 -11.60 36.70 12.23
CA ARG A 8 -12.84 36.43 11.46
C ARG A 8 -13.39 35.02 11.70
N GLY A 9 -13.36 34.56 12.95
CA GLY A 9 -13.91 33.25 13.35
C GLY A 9 -13.04 32.03 13.03
N GLN A 10 -11.79 32.23 12.61
CA GLN A 10 -10.82 31.14 12.40
C GLN A 10 -9.58 31.31 13.28
N GLN A 11 -9.12 30.20 13.87
CA GLN A 11 -7.86 30.14 14.60
C GLN A 11 -6.70 30.23 13.61
N ILE A 12 -5.83 31.23 13.77
CA ILE A 12 -4.66 31.44 12.91
C ILE A 12 -3.43 30.73 13.46
N LYS A 13 -3.22 30.81 14.79
CA LYS A 13 -2.01 30.30 15.44
C LYS A 13 -2.22 30.03 16.93
N THR A 14 -1.38 29.15 17.48
CA THR A 14 -1.33 28.82 18.91
C THR A 14 0.06 29.16 19.46
N PHE A 15 0.10 29.74 20.65
CA PHE A 15 1.32 30.06 21.39
C PHE A 15 1.29 29.44 22.79
N HIS A 16 2.46 29.29 23.40
CA HIS A 16 2.60 28.74 24.74
C HIS A 16 2.87 29.81 25.81
N THR A 17 3.29 31.01 25.39
CA THR A 17 3.54 32.16 26.27
C THR A 17 2.87 33.43 25.75
N LEU A 18 2.52 34.35 26.66
CA LEU A 18 1.92 35.65 26.31
C LEU A 18 2.87 36.51 25.47
N ASP A 19 4.19 36.42 25.72
CA ASP A 19 5.20 37.20 25.01
C ASP A 19 5.33 36.78 23.54
N GLU A 20 5.31 35.48 23.24
CA GLU A 20 5.31 35.00 21.85
C GLU A 20 4.06 35.46 21.09
N ALA A 21 2.90 35.39 21.73
CA ALA A 21 1.64 35.82 21.13
C ALA A 21 1.61 37.33 20.90
N ALA A 22 2.12 38.12 21.86
CA ALA A 22 2.24 39.57 21.74
C ALA A 22 3.23 39.97 20.65
N ASN A 23 4.39 39.31 20.56
CA ASN A 23 5.37 39.53 19.50
C ASN A 23 4.81 39.18 18.12
N PHE A 24 4.06 38.07 18.00
CA PHE A 24 3.37 37.74 16.76
C PHE A 24 2.34 38.81 16.41
N LYS A 25 1.53 39.27 17.36
CA LYS A 25 0.53 40.31 17.13
C LYS A 25 1.15 41.68 16.80
N ALA A 26 2.34 41.99 17.32
CA ALA A 26 3.06 43.21 16.97
C ALA A 26 3.75 43.13 15.60
N ALA A 27 4.31 41.96 15.26
CA ALA A 27 4.97 41.73 13.97
C ALA A 27 3.98 41.51 12.82
N SER A 28 2.81 40.96 13.13
CA SER A 28 1.74 40.79 12.17
C SER A 28 0.82 42.02 12.26
N ASN A 29 0.74 42.83 11.20
CA ASN A 29 -0.20 43.95 11.09
C ASN A 29 -1.67 43.46 11.02
N ILE A 30 -2.08 42.62 11.98
CA ILE A 30 -3.41 42.04 12.06
C ILE A 30 -4.22 42.90 13.03
N ASP A 31 -4.78 43.99 12.49
CA ASP A 31 -5.89 44.64 13.14
C ASP A 31 -7.04 43.64 13.33
N GLU A 32 -7.73 43.76 14.47
CA GLU A 32 -8.87 42.93 14.92
C GLU A 32 -8.57 41.48 15.38
N ALA A 33 -7.30 41.10 15.62
CA ALA A 33 -7.02 39.78 16.21
C ALA A 33 -7.47 39.67 17.69
N GLN A 34 -8.33 38.70 17.98
CA GLN A 34 -8.75 38.32 19.34
C GLN A 34 -7.84 37.22 19.88
N MET A 35 -7.39 37.36 21.13
CA MET A 35 -6.57 36.36 21.82
C MET A 35 -7.39 35.69 22.91
N PHE A 36 -7.38 34.36 22.91
CA PHE A 36 -8.04 33.55 23.93
C PHE A 36 -6.98 32.75 24.68
N SER A 37 -6.93 32.88 26.00
CA SER A 37 -6.08 32.04 26.84
C SER A 37 -6.86 30.83 27.34
N ILE A 38 -6.42 29.64 26.96
CA ILE A 38 -6.91 28.37 27.51
C ILE A 38 -5.87 27.87 28.52
N THR A 39 -6.20 27.96 29.79
CA THR A 39 -5.44 27.26 30.83
C THR A 39 -5.97 25.83 30.87
N VAL A 40 -5.25 24.91 30.20
CA VAL A 40 -5.47 23.47 30.41
C VAL A 40 -4.94 23.16 31.80
N ALA A 41 -5.83 23.20 32.79
CA ALA A 41 -5.56 22.56 34.06
C ALA A 41 -5.51 21.04 33.78
N PRO A 42 -4.46 20.32 34.22
CA PRO A 42 -4.51 18.87 34.25
C PRO A 42 -5.81 18.46 34.95
N ALA A 43 -6.56 17.52 34.38
CA ALA A 43 -7.78 17.03 35.01
C ALA A 43 -7.41 16.47 36.38
N ILE A 44 -7.68 17.24 37.44
CA ILE A 44 -7.49 16.82 38.81
C ILE A 44 -8.53 15.74 39.03
N SER A 45 -8.10 14.46 39.06
CA SER A 45 -8.95 13.42 39.64
C SER A 45 -9.26 13.83 41.07
N ALA A 46 -10.53 13.78 41.47
CA ALA A 46 -10.96 14.18 42.81
C ALA A 46 -10.28 13.38 43.95
N SER A 47 -9.49 12.35 43.63
CA SER A 47 -8.53 11.71 44.52
C SER A 47 -7.15 12.35 44.35
N GLY A 48 -6.67 13.03 45.40
CA GLY A 48 -5.37 13.71 45.44
C GLY A 48 -4.16 12.76 45.42
N GLY A 49 -3.87 12.16 44.27
CA GLY A 49 -2.62 11.47 43.98
C GLY A 49 -1.64 12.40 43.26
N SER A 50 -0.37 12.38 43.68
CA SER A 50 0.74 13.11 43.07
C SER A 50 0.82 12.92 41.56
N ASN A 51 1.05 14.01 40.81
CA ASN A 51 1.31 14.07 39.37
C ASN A 51 2.63 13.37 38.97
N GLU A 52 2.84 12.12 39.36
CA GLU A 52 3.65 11.28 38.50
C GLU A 52 2.86 11.17 37.20
N ALA A 53 3.36 11.83 36.16
CA ALA A 53 2.85 11.79 34.81
C ALA A 53 2.91 10.32 34.34
N THR A 54 1.93 9.53 34.78
CA THR A 54 1.74 8.17 34.32
C THR A 54 1.49 8.28 32.83
N ASN A 55 2.34 7.64 32.03
CA ASN A 55 2.13 7.48 30.58
C ASN A 55 0.84 6.68 30.40
N LEU A 56 -0.31 7.36 30.47
CA LEU A 56 -1.60 6.76 30.21
C LEU A 56 -1.73 6.58 28.70
N ARG A 57 -2.07 5.36 28.32
CA ARG A 57 -2.34 4.95 26.96
C ARG A 57 -3.82 4.55 26.86
N ARG A 58 -4.42 4.76 25.70
CA ARG A 58 -5.77 4.31 25.35
C ARG A 58 -5.67 3.34 24.19
N LEU A 59 -6.18 2.13 24.38
CA LEU A 59 -6.30 1.10 23.36
C LEU A 59 -7.78 0.85 23.07
N MET A 60 -8.16 0.96 21.80
CA MET A 60 -9.45 0.62 21.25
C MET A 60 -9.27 -0.57 20.33
N TYR A 61 -10.12 -1.60 20.45
CA TYR A 61 -10.09 -2.74 19.54
C TYR A 61 -11.48 -3.24 19.19
N LEU A 62 -11.54 -3.99 18.11
CA LEU A 62 -12.66 -4.75 17.59
C LEU A 62 -12.28 -6.23 17.56
N SER A 63 -13.21 -7.12 17.90
CA SER A 63 -13.05 -8.56 17.68
C SER A 63 -14.38 -9.18 17.33
N LYS A 64 -14.35 -10.30 16.62
CA LYS A 64 -15.55 -11.10 16.35
C LYS A 64 -15.77 -12.10 17.48
N SER A 65 -17.01 -12.27 17.92
CA SER A 65 -17.40 -13.31 18.86
C SER A 65 -17.38 -14.68 18.18
N THR A 66 -16.81 -15.68 18.86
CA THR A 66 -16.88 -17.08 18.44
C THR A 66 -18.27 -17.70 18.69
N ASN A 67 -19.01 -17.19 19.68
CA ASN A 67 -20.38 -17.61 20.01
C ASN A 67 -21.36 -16.42 20.00
N PRO A 68 -21.75 -15.88 18.83
CA PRO A 68 -22.62 -14.70 18.76
C PRO A 68 -23.98 -14.88 19.45
N GLU A 69 -24.51 -16.10 19.45
CA GLU A 69 -25.83 -16.41 20.02
C GLU A 69 -25.87 -16.34 21.56
N GLU A 70 -24.71 -16.51 22.22
CA GLU A 70 -24.59 -16.43 23.69
C GLU A 70 -24.44 -14.99 24.18
N CYS A 71 -24.10 -14.04 23.30
CA CYS A 71 -23.70 -12.68 23.64
C CYS A 71 -24.88 -11.73 23.91
N ASN A 72 -25.84 -12.17 24.72
CA ASN A 72 -26.98 -11.35 25.15
C ASN A 72 -26.58 -10.29 26.20
N PRO A 73 -27.46 -9.31 26.52
CA PRO A 73 -27.15 -8.29 27.52
C PRO A 73 -26.77 -8.84 28.91
N GLN A 74 -27.35 -9.96 29.35
CA GLN A 74 -26.99 -10.55 30.64
C GLN A 74 -25.56 -11.13 30.63
N PHE A 75 -25.18 -11.80 29.53
CA PHE A 75 -23.83 -12.30 29.33
C PHE A 75 -22.80 -11.17 29.31
N LEU A 76 -23.11 -10.06 28.62
CA LEU A 76 -22.24 -8.90 28.56
C LEU A 76 -22.06 -8.24 29.94
N ALA A 77 -23.13 -8.13 30.72
CA ALA A 77 -23.10 -7.60 32.08
C ALA A 77 -22.23 -8.48 33.01
N GLU A 78 -22.33 -9.81 32.90
CA GLU A 78 -21.48 -10.71 33.69
C GLU A 78 -20.00 -10.57 33.29
N MET A 79 -19.72 -10.44 32.01
CA MET A 79 -18.38 -10.17 31.50
C MET A 79 -17.78 -8.87 32.03
N ALA A 80 -18.56 -7.78 31.98
CA ALA A 80 -18.15 -6.50 32.52
C ALA A 80 -18.00 -6.53 34.04
N ARG A 81 -18.82 -7.29 34.77
CA ARG A 81 -18.69 -7.45 36.23
C ARG A 81 -17.35 -8.09 36.60
N VAL A 82 -16.98 -9.18 35.92
CA VAL A 82 -15.69 -9.87 36.12
C VAL A 82 -14.53 -8.96 35.75
N ALA A 83 -14.61 -8.26 34.62
CA ALA A 83 -13.58 -7.32 34.17
C ALA A 83 -13.43 -6.13 35.13
N THR A 84 -14.55 -5.56 35.62
CA THR A 84 -14.58 -4.41 36.54
C THR A 84 -13.82 -4.68 37.83
N LEU A 85 -13.98 -5.86 38.44
CA LEU A 85 -13.28 -6.22 39.68
C LEU A 85 -11.76 -6.18 39.49
N ARG A 86 -11.28 -6.79 38.40
CA ARG A 86 -9.85 -6.83 38.08
C ARG A 86 -9.32 -5.48 37.63
N ASN A 87 -10.03 -4.81 36.73
CA ASN A 87 -9.62 -3.53 36.17
C ASN A 87 -9.54 -2.44 37.24
N ARG A 88 -10.39 -2.50 38.27
CA ARG A 88 -10.29 -1.61 39.43
C ARG A 88 -8.99 -1.79 40.21
N GLU A 89 -8.51 -3.03 40.33
CA GLU A 89 -7.26 -3.36 41.05
C GLU A 89 -6.01 -2.87 40.32
N ILE A 90 -5.96 -3.05 39.00
CA ILE A 90 -4.82 -2.62 38.15
C ILE A 90 -4.97 -1.19 37.60
N GLY A 91 -6.00 -0.45 38.02
CA GLY A 91 -6.23 0.91 37.54
C GLY A 91 -6.51 1.00 36.03
N VAL A 92 -7.27 0.08 35.45
CA VAL A 92 -7.77 0.18 34.07
C VAL A 92 -9.19 0.78 34.08
N SER A 93 -9.45 1.69 33.15
CA SER A 93 -10.79 2.24 32.85
C SER A 93 -11.16 1.96 31.40
N GLY A 94 -12.44 1.97 31.05
CA GLY A 94 -12.89 1.54 29.73
C GLY A 94 -14.34 1.09 29.67
N PHE A 95 -14.73 0.63 28.48
CA PHE A 95 -16.04 0.05 28.22
C PHE A 95 -15.95 -1.10 27.23
N LEU A 96 -16.92 -2.00 27.29
CA LEU A 96 -17.16 -3.08 26.34
C LEU A 96 -18.53 -2.89 25.71
N MET A 97 -18.54 -2.67 24.40
CA MET A 97 -19.75 -2.62 23.59
C MET A 97 -19.87 -3.88 22.74
N TYR A 98 -21.08 -4.42 22.61
CA TYR A 98 -21.34 -5.54 21.71
C TYR A 98 -22.40 -5.17 20.67
N SER A 99 -22.07 -5.45 19.40
CA SER A 99 -22.99 -5.35 18.27
C SER A 99 -22.77 -6.58 17.40
N SER A 100 -23.68 -7.55 17.49
CA SER A 100 -23.52 -8.88 16.91
C SER A 100 -22.97 -8.86 15.46
N PRO A 101 -21.95 -9.68 15.14
CA PRO A 101 -21.21 -10.60 16.01
C PRO A 101 -19.99 -9.97 16.68
N PHE A 102 -19.87 -8.64 16.74
CA PHE A 102 -18.64 -7.93 17.09
C PHE A 102 -18.62 -7.37 18.52
N PHE A 103 -17.49 -7.55 19.21
CA PHE A 103 -17.11 -6.80 20.41
C PHE A 103 -16.29 -5.58 20.02
N PHE A 104 -16.57 -4.44 20.66
CA PHE A 104 -15.79 -3.22 20.60
C PHE A 104 -15.40 -2.85 22.02
N GLN A 105 -14.12 -2.77 22.33
CA GLN A 105 -13.68 -2.40 23.67
C GLN A 105 -12.70 -1.23 23.60
N VAL A 106 -12.81 -0.31 24.56
CA VAL A 106 -11.81 0.71 24.81
C VAL A 106 -11.30 0.53 26.23
N ILE A 107 -9.98 0.54 26.39
CA ILE A 107 -9.28 0.42 27.67
C ILE A 107 -8.22 1.52 27.81
N GLU A 108 -8.10 2.09 28.99
CA GLU A 108 -7.19 3.17 29.36
C GLU A 108 -6.40 2.75 30.61
N GLY A 109 -5.07 2.82 30.55
CA GLY A 109 -4.19 2.35 31.61
C GLY A 109 -2.72 2.65 31.30
N THR A 110 -1.82 2.10 32.09
CA THR A 110 -0.37 2.18 31.82
C THR A 110 0.00 1.30 30.61
N ASP A 111 1.16 1.53 30.02
CA ASP A 111 1.65 0.72 28.90
C ASP A 111 1.69 -0.78 29.25
N GLU A 112 2.30 -1.12 30.40
CA GLU A 112 2.46 -2.49 30.90
C GLU A 112 1.11 -3.18 31.16
N ASP A 113 0.20 -2.50 31.88
CA ASP A 113 -1.12 -3.06 32.20
C ASP A 113 -1.94 -3.33 30.93
N LEU A 114 -1.88 -2.41 29.96
CA LEU A 114 -2.62 -2.55 28.71
C LEU A 114 -2.03 -3.61 27.79
N ASP A 115 -0.70 -3.76 27.70
CA ASP A 115 -0.08 -4.81 26.90
C ASP A 115 -0.43 -6.19 27.47
N PHE A 116 -0.36 -6.35 28.79
CA PHE A 116 -0.73 -7.60 29.45
C PHE A 116 -2.24 -7.90 29.31
N LEU A 117 -3.09 -6.89 29.52
CA LEU A 117 -4.55 -7.05 29.40
C LEU A 117 -4.94 -7.41 27.96
N PHE A 118 -4.38 -6.72 26.97
CA PHE A 118 -4.68 -6.97 25.57
C PHE A 118 -4.14 -8.32 25.08
N ALA A 119 -2.97 -8.76 25.55
CA ALA A 119 -2.46 -10.11 25.30
C ALA A 119 -3.44 -11.17 25.83
N LYS A 120 -3.96 -10.99 27.05
CA LYS A 120 -4.96 -11.91 27.62
C LYS A 120 -6.26 -11.90 26.83
N ILE A 121 -6.77 -10.73 26.45
CA ILE A 121 -7.98 -10.60 25.62
C ILE A 121 -7.79 -11.27 24.26
N SER A 122 -6.64 -11.07 23.63
CA SER A 122 -6.31 -11.64 22.33
C SER A 122 -6.18 -13.17 22.36
N ALA A 123 -5.84 -13.74 23.51
CA ALA A 123 -5.80 -15.18 23.76
C ALA A 123 -7.14 -15.76 24.25
N ASP A 124 -8.16 -14.94 24.48
CA ASP A 124 -9.44 -15.38 25.02
C ASP A 124 -10.25 -16.10 23.91
N PRO A 125 -10.73 -17.34 24.15
CA PRO A 125 -11.39 -18.15 23.12
C PRO A 125 -12.73 -17.58 22.63
N ARG A 126 -13.28 -16.57 23.32
CA ARG A 126 -14.49 -15.86 22.86
C ARG A 126 -14.19 -14.85 21.76
N HIS A 127 -12.93 -14.46 21.62
CA HIS A 127 -12.49 -13.47 20.66
C HIS A 127 -11.83 -14.16 19.45
N GLU A 128 -12.30 -13.82 18.25
CA GLU A 128 -11.64 -14.10 16.98
C GLU A 128 -11.21 -12.77 16.37
N ARG A 129 -9.98 -12.69 15.84
CA ARG A 129 -9.47 -11.51 15.11
C ARG A 129 -9.56 -10.22 15.93
N CYS A 130 -8.86 -10.17 17.06
CA CYS A 130 -8.65 -8.92 17.79
C CYS A 130 -7.87 -7.94 16.92
N ILE A 131 -8.58 -6.96 16.36
CA ILE A 131 -8.04 -5.88 15.55
C ILE A 131 -8.04 -4.62 16.39
N VAL A 132 -6.86 -4.12 16.70
CA VAL A 132 -6.74 -2.81 17.34
C VAL A 132 -7.19 -1.74 16.33
N LEU A 133 -7.89 -0.71 16.80
CA LEU A 133 -8.41 0.39 15.99
C LEU A 133 -7.71 1.71 16.30
N ALA A 134 -7.25 1.87 17.55
CA ALA A 134 -6.43 2.97 18.02
C ALA A 134 -5.67 2.56 19.29
N ASN A 135 -4.47 3.07 19.51
CA ASN A 135 -3.57 2.68 20.59
C ASN A 135 -2.51 3.78 20.81
N GLY A 136 -2.82 4.77 21.63
CA GLY A 136 -1.95 5.94 21.74
C GLY A 136 -2.00 6.60 23.11
N PRO A 137 -1.06 7.51 23.39
CA PRO A 137 -1.04 8.26 24.64
C PRO A 137 -2.30 9.11 24.77
N CYS A 138 -2.84 9.23 25.98
CA CYS A 138 -3.95 10.10 26.29
C CYS A 138 -3.58 11.12 27.39
N THR A 139 -4.18 12.31 27.33
CA THR A 139 -3.93 13.40 28.30
C THR A 139 -4.59 13.16 29.66
N GLY A 140 -5.29 12.03 29.83
CA GLY A 140 -6.06 11.67 31.01
C GLY A 140 -7.10 10.60 30.71
N ARG A 141 -7.70 10.05 31.77
CA ARG A 141 -8.80 9.08 31.65
C ARG A 141 -10.06 9.78 31.15
N MET A 142 -10.55 9.40 29.98
CA MET A 142 -11.84 9.89 29.50
C MET A 142 -13.01 9.19 30.19
N TYR A 143 -12.77 7.97 30.69
CA TYR A 143 -13.83 7.11 31.25
C TYR A 143 -13.75 6.94 32.78
N GLY A 144 -12.79 7.60 33.44
CA GLY A 144 -12.70 7.72 34.91
C GLY A 144 -13.05 6.44 35.69
N ASP A 145 -14.26 6.41 36.26
CA ASP A 145 -14.77 5.34 37.13
C ASP A 145 -15.33 4.12 36.39
N TRP A 146 -15.36 4.13 35.06
CA TRP A 146 -15.81 2.99 34.27
C TRP A 146 -14.69 1.96 34.22
N HIS A 147 -14.57 1.11 35.22
CA HIS A 147 -13.55 0.06 35.21
C HIS A 147 -13.82 -1.02 34.15
N MET A 148 -15.09 -1.22 33.76
CA MET A 148 -15.49 -1.82 32.49
C MET A 148 -16.99 -1.64 32.33
N LYS A 149 -17.46 -0.54 31.74
CA LYS A 149 -18.90 -0.38 31.46
C LYS A 149 -19.31 -1.31 30.33
N ASP A 150 -20.27 -2.21 30.54
CA ASP A 150 -20.90 -2.94 29.45
C ASP A 150 -21.95 -2.09 28.76
N SER A 151 -22.08 -2.27 27.45
CA SER A 151 -23.21 -1.73 26.70
C SER A 151 -23.54 -2.62 25.51
N HIS A 152 -24.68 -3.28 25.58
CA HIS A 152 -25.23 -3.94 24.42
C HIS A 152 -25.78 -2.88 23.46
N ILE A 153 -25.49 -2.96 22.16
CA ILE A 153 -25.93 -1.92 21.19
C ILE A 153 -27.45 -1.73 21.22
N ASP A 154 -28.20 -2.81 21.44
CA ASP A 154 -29.67 -2.78 21.57
C ASP A 154 -30.15 -1.97 22.78
N SER A 155 -29.33 -1.85 23.82
CA SER A 155 -29.61 -1.01 25.00
C SER A 155 -29.23 0.45 24.79
N ILE A 156 -28.33 0.74 23.84
CA ILE A 156 -27.89 2.11 23.51
C ILE A 156 -28.84 2.74 22.49
N THR A 157 -29.23 1.97 21.47
CA THR A 157 -30.03 2.47 20.36
C THR A 157 -30.85 1.35 19.72
N THR A 158 -32.12 1.63 19.48
CA THR A 158 -32.99 0.80 18.65
C THR A 158 -32.88 1.18 17.17
N HIS A 159 -32.10 2.22 16.83
CA HIS A 159 -32.04 2.75 15.47
C HIS A 159 -31.32 1.79 14.52
N PRO A 160 -32.00 1.24 13.49
CA PRO A 160 -31.42 0.25 12.58
C PRO A 160 -30.11 0.73 11.94
N ALA A 161 -30.05 2.00 11.54
CA ALA A 161 -28.87 2.55 10.88
C ALA A 161 -27.61 2.44 11.73
N MET A 162 -27.68 2.68 13.03
CA MET A 162 -26.48 2.68 13.87
C MET A 162 -25.89 1.28 13.97
N LYS A 163 -26.76 0.27 14.13
CA LYS A 163 -26.38 -1.14 14.14
C LYS A 163 -25.79 -1.55 12.80
N THR A 164 -26.44 -1.18 11.69
CA THR A 164 -25.94 -1.44 10.34
C THR A 164 -24.57 -0.80 10.12
N ILE A 165 -24.37 0.46 10.53
CA ILE A 165 -23.10 1.18 10.35
C ILE A 165 -21.97 0.52 11.13
N LEU A 166 -22.17 0.24 12.42
CA LEU A 166 -21.16 -0.44 13.25
C LEU A 166 -20.81 -1.81 12.67
N TYR A 167 -21.82 -2.60 12.32
CA TYR A 167 -21.64 -3.90 11.72
C TYR A 167 -20.88 -3.83 10.38
N GLN A 168 -21.29 -2.94 9.47
CA GLN A 168 -20.69 -2.84 8.14
C GLN A 168 -19.26 -2.33 8.22
N ILE A 169 -18.98 -1.32 9.05
CA ILE A 169 -17.61 -0.83 9.21
C ILE A 169 -16.74 -1.93 9.85
N ALA A 170 -17.20 -2.58 10.93
CA ALA A 170 -16.44 -3.66 11.55
C ALA A 170 -16.19 -4.85 10.62
N ARG A 171 -17.20 -5.26 9.87
CA ARG A 171 -17.10 -6.31 8.86
C ARG A 171 -16.05 -5.95 7.82
N SER A 172 -16.17 -4.78 7.20
CA SER A 172 -15.27 -4.36 6.14
C SER A 172 -13.84 -4.14 6.66
N PHE A 173 -13.67 -3.62 7.88
CA PHE A 173 -12.37 -3.52 8.55
C PHE A 173 -11.74 -4.91 8.77
N SER A 174 -12.53 -5.85 9.30
CA SER A 174 -12.10 -7.23 9.51
C SER A 174 -11.71 -7.96 8.22
N SER A 175 -12.39 -7.64 7.11
CA SER A 175 -12.09 -8.21 5.80
C SER A 175 -10.90 -7.56 5.11
N MET A 176 -10.61 -6.28 5.36
CA MET A 176 -9.48 -5.55 4.76
C MET A 176 -8.17 -5.74 5.53
N TRP A 177 -8.24 -6.10 6.82
CA TRP A 177 -7.08 -6.13 7.71
C TRP A 177 -5.90 -6.93 7.16
N SER A 178 -6.14 -8.08 6.52
CA SER A 178 -5.06 -8.92 6.00
C SER A 178 -4.35 -8.35 4.77
N TYR A 179 -4.90 -7.33 4.09
CA TYR A 179 -4.24 -6.67 2.96
C TYR A 179 -3.32 -5.53 3.38
N LEU A 180 -3.31 -5.16 4.67
CA LEU A 180 -2.50 -4.06 5.14
C LEU A 180 -1.05 -4.51 5.33
N PRO A 181 -0.07 -3.75 4.81
CA PRO A 181 1.30 -3.89 5.27
C PRO A 181 1.36 -3.76 6.78
N LYS A 182 2.13 -4.61 7.48
CA LYS A 182 2.24 -4.57 8.94
C LYS A 182 2.63 -3.20 9.48
N SER A 183 3.47 -2.44 8.76
CA SER A 183 3.82 -1.06 9.13
C SER A 183 2.62 -0.13 9.12
N ALA A 184 1.82 -0.14 8.04
CA ALA A 184 0.58 0.63 7.93
C ALA A 184 -0.42 0.21 9.00
N GLY A 185 -0.62 -1.11 9.13
CA GLY A 185 -1.45 -1.72 10.17
C GLY A 185 -1.05 -1.17 11.54
N ASN A 186 0.20 -1.36 11.96
CA ASN A 186 0.73 -0.90 13.25
C ASN A 186 0.61 0.62 13.45
N MET A 187 0.79 1.45 12.42
CA MET A 187 0.60 2.90 12.55
C MET A 187 -0.86 3.26 12.78
N LEU A 188 -1.77 2.67 12.00
CA LEU A 188 -3.21 2.81 12.20
C LEU A 188 -3.60 2.31 13.59
N LEU A 189 -3.00 1.20 14.04
CA LEU A 189 -3.15 0.70 15.40
C LEU A 189 -2.75 1.76 16.40
N LEU A 190 -1.66 2.49 16.17
CA LEU A 190 -1.19 3.52 17.09
C LEU A 190 -1.98 4.84 17.02
N GLY A 191 -3.07 4.90 16.25
CA GLY A 191 -3.80 6.14 15.94
C GLY A 191 -2.94 7.16 15.18
N LYS A 192 -1.82 6.72 14.61
CA LYS A 192 -0.95 7.54 13.76
C LYS A 192 -1.51 7.49 12.34
N ASP A 193 -1.59 8.65 11.71
CA ASP A 193 -1.85 8.72 10.28
C ASP A 193 -0.60 8.22 9.54
N PRO A 194 -0.66 7.08 8.81
CA PRO A 194 0.49 6.58 8.07
C PRO A 194 0.88 7.52 6.91
N ALA A 195 -0.04 8.34 6.40
CA ALA A 195 0.24 9.36 5.38
C ALA A 195 1.01 10.57 5.95
N ALA A 196 0.91 10.80 7.25
CA ALA A 196 1.61 11.89 7.93
C ALA A 196 2.97 11.48 8.51
N GLN A 197 3.39 10.21 8.37
CA GLN A 197 4.66 9.78 8.93
C GLN A 197 5.84 10.26 8.06
N PRO A 198 6.86 10.88 8.67
CA PRO A 198 8.08 11.19 7.95
C PRO A 198 8.80 9.89 7.57
N PRO A 199 9.64 9.93 6.53
CA PRO A 199 10.49 8.79 6.19
C PRO A 199 11.41 8.41 7.34
N GLU A 200 11.49 7.11 7.64
CA GLU A 200 12.28 6.57 8.75
C GLU A 200 13.58 5.92 8.25
N PRO A 201 14.76 6.47 8.56
CA PRO A 201 16.03 5.86 8.19
C PRO A 201 16.33 4.65 9.10
N MET A 202 16.74 3.53 8.51
CA MET A 202 17.04 2.30 9.23
C MET A 202 18.22 1.52 8.62
N SER A 203 18.88 0.72 9.44
CA SER A 203 19.89 -0.24 9.00
C SER A 203 19.27 -1.63 8.97
N VAL A 204 19.25 -2.25 7.79
CA VAL A 204 18.48 -3.47 7.53
C VAL A 204 19.29 -4.52 6.80
N VAL A 205 18.98 -5.78 7.10
CA VAL A 205 19.30 -6.92 6.25
C VAL A 205 18.10 -7.15 5.36
N VAL A 206 18.26 -6.98 4.05
CA VAL A 206 17.19 -7.08 3.05
C VAL A 206 17.41 -8.32 2.20
N THR A 207 16.33 -9.01 1.86
CA THR A 207 16.33 -10.15 0.92
C THR A 207 15.31 -9.95 -0.19
N PHE A 208 15.63 -10.49 -1.36
CA PHE A 208 14.64 -10.84 -2.38
C PHE A 208 14.64 -12.35 -2.56
N ILE A 209 13.51 -12.99 -2.29
CA ILE A 209 13.29 -14.43 -2.45
C ILE A 209 12.42 -14.62 -3.70
N TYR A 210 12.98 -15.23 -4.73
CA TYR A 210 12.34 -15.52 -6.00
C TYR A 210 11.78 -16.94 -6.00
N LEU A 211 10.56 -17.09 -6.50
CA LEU A 211 10.03 -18.37 -6.97
C LEU A 211 10.65 -18.65 -8.35
N VAL A 212 11.50 -19.67 -8.42
CA VAL A 212 12.33 -19.98 -9.58
C VAL A 212 11.47 -20.34 -10.78
N GLU A 213 11.76 -19.71 -11.93
CA GLU A 213 11.07 -19.92 -13.21
C GLU A 213 9.55 -19.77 -13.13
N PHE A 214 9.07 -18.91 -12.21
CA PHE A 214 7.64 -18.63 -12.11
C PHE A 214 7.06 -18.02 -13.39
N GLY A 215 7.83 -17.23 -14.14
CA GLY A 215 7.43 -16.77 -15.48
C GLY A 215 7.09 -17.91 -16.43
N SER A 216 7.85 -19.00 -16.38
CA SER A 216 7.62 -20.22 -17.17
C SER A 216 6.36 -20.97 -16.73
N ILE A 217 6.01 -20.92 -15.44
CA ILE A 217 4.73 -21.44 -14.92
C ILE A 217 3.57 -20.61 -15.49
N LEU A 218 3.70 -19.28 -15.51
CA LEU A 218 2.69 -18.37 -16.03
C LEU A 218 2.52 -18.43 -17.55
N SER A 219 3.58 -18.77 -18.29
CA SER A 219 3.53 -18.89 -19.75
C SER A 219 3.04 -20.25 -20.25
N ASN A 220 3.00 -21.27 -19.39
CA ASN A 220 2.57 -22.61 -19.76
C ASN A 220 1.03 -22.74 -19.65
N PRO A 221 0.29 -22.94 -20.76
CA PRO A 221 -1.17 -23.04 -20.73
C PRO A 221 -1.72 -24.19 -19.88
N ASN A 222 -0.93 -25.27 -19.70
CA ASN A 222 -1.32 -26.42 -18.87
C ASN A 222 -1.25 -26.12 -17.36
N LEU A 223 -0.66 -24.99 -16.97
CA LEU A 223 -0.45 -24.59 -15.58
C LEU A 223 -1.31 -23.41 -15.15
N THR A 224 -1.97 -22.70 -16.09
CA THR A 224 -2.79 -21.52 -15.79
C THR A 224 -3.80 -21.78 -14.68
N GLU A 225 -4.49 -22.93 -14.70
CA GLU A 225 -5.50 -23.30 -13.70
C GLU A 225 -4.91 -23.40 -12.27
N GLN A 226 -3.62 -23.73 -12.14
CA GLN A 226 -2.93 -23.97 -10.86
C GLN A 226 -2.06 -22.80 -10.39
N ALA A 227 -1.88 -21.77 -11.22
CA ALA A 227 -0.97 -20.66 -10.92
C ALA A 227 -1.31 -19.92 -9.62
N ALA A 228 -2.61 -19.76 -9.34
CA ALA A 228 -3.09 -19.10 -8.12
C ALA A 228 -2.78 -19.91 -6.85
N GLU A 229 -2.89 -21.24 -6.92
CA GLU A 229 -2.54 -22.15 -5.82
C GLU A 229 -1.04 -22.10 -5.51
N VAL A 230 -0.19 -22.17 -6.54
CA VAL A 230 1.27 -22.02 -6.43
C VAL A 230 1.65 -20.71 -5.75
N LEU A 231 1.07 -19.59 -6.18
CA LEU A 231 1.30 -18.28 -5.58
C LEU A 231 0.85 -18.22 -4.13
N SER A 232 -0.33 -18.75 -3.81
CA SER A 232 -0.84 -18.76 -2.44
C SER A 232 0.07 -19.57 -1.51
N THR A 233 0.52 -20.75 -1.95
CA THR A 233 1.47 -21.57 -1.20
C THR A 233 2.80 -20.84 -0.98
N PHE A 234 3.31 -20.14 -2.00
CA PHE A 234 4.56 -19.38 -1.88
C PHE A 234 4.44 -18.24 -0.86
N VAL A 235 3.34 -17.50 -0.89
CA VAL A 235 3.04 -16.43 0.07
C VAL A 235 3.01 -17.00 1.49
N ASP A 236 2.28 -18.10 1.71
CA ASP A 236 2.14 -18.70 3.04
C ASP A 236 3.48 -19.19 3.61
N VAL A 237 4.31 -19.86 2.79
CA VAL A 237 5.65 -20.29 3.21
C VAL A 237 6.56 -19.11 3.55
N CYS A 238 6.49 -18.04 2.76
CA CYS A 238 7.25 -16.81 3.05
C CYS A 238 6.78 -16.15 4.35
N VAL A 239 5.47 -15.95 4.53
CA VAL A 239 4.88 -15.33 5.73
C VAL A 239 5.28 -16.12 6.99
N LYS A 240 5.08 -17.44 6.98
CA LYS A 240 5.42 -18.33 8.10
C LYS A 240 6.87 -18.14 8.57
N ASN A 241 7.82 -18.18 7.64
CA ASN A 241 9.25 -18.22 7.97
C ASN A 241 9.85 -16.82 8.18
N VAL A 242 9.48 -15.84 7.34
CA VAL A 242 9.96 -14.46 7.47
C VAL A 242 9.47 -13.86 8.77
N GLU A 243 8.17 -13.96 9.05
CA GLU A 243 7.61 -13.34 10.24
C GLU A 243 7.90 -14.16 11.51
N GLY A 244 7.98 -15.49 11.39
CA GLY A 244 8.35 -16.37 12.50
C GLY A 244 9.77 -16.15 13.01
N SER A 245 10.68 -15.68 12.16
CA SER A 245 12.04 -15.26 12.53
C SER A 245 12.13 -13.77 12.93
N GLY A 246 10.97 -13.09 13.03
CA GLY A 246 10.82 -11.66 13.34
C GLY A 246 11.36 -10.72 12.26
N GLY A 247 11.37 -11.18 11.03
CA GLY A 247 11.48 -10.33 9.84
C GLY A 247 10.15 -9.67 9.52
N ASN A 248 10.22 -8.70 8.61
CA ASN A 248 9.07 -8.01 8.07
C ASN A 248 9.03 -8.24 6.56
N ILE A 249 7.87 -8.66 6.06
CA ILE A 249 7.62 -8.65 4.63
C ILE A 249 7.40 -7.19 4.22
N ALA A 250 8.25 -6.68 3.34
CA ALA A 250 8.07 -5.37 2.75
C ALA A 250 6.93 -5.42 1.73
N LYS A 251 6.99 -6.40 0.81
CA LYS A 251 5.94 -6.66 -0.19
C LYS A 251 6.21 -7.94 -0.97
N PHE A 252 5.15 -8.49 -1.55
CA PHE A 252 5.24 -9.43 -2.67
C PHE A 252 5.19 -8.69 -4.01
N ILE A 253 6.01 -9.11 -4.96
CA ILE A 253 6.04 -8.66 -6.37
C ILE A 253 5.96 -9.95 -7.18
N THR A 254 5.07 -10.11 -8.16
CA THR A 254 4.80 -11.37 -8.91
C THR A 254 5.92 -12.43 -8.86
N GLY A 255 5.74 -13.46 -8.02
CA GLY A 255 6.73 -14.54 -7.83
C GLY A 255 7.95 -14.20 -6.97
N ILE A 256 7.93 -13.11 -6.21
CA ILE A 256 9.05 -12.57 -5.44
C ILE A 256 8.52 -12.08 -4.08
N CYS A 257 9.20 -12.47 -3.01
CA CYS A 257 9.01 -11.93 -1.67
C CYS A 257 10.19 -11.01 -1.33
N MET A 258 9.90 -9.73 -1.09
CA MET A 258 10.88 -8.78 -0.53
C MET A 258 10.65 -8.69 0.98
N ALA A 259 11.70 -8.98 1.75
CA ALA A 259 11.64 -8.98 3.21
C ALA A 259 12.89 -8.34 3.83
N TYR A 260 12.78 -7.93 5.09
CA TYR A 260 13.89 -7.33 5.82
C TYR A 260 13.85 -7.63 7.32
N TRP A 261 15.04 -7.62 7.92
CA TRP A 261 15.26 -7.80 9.36
C TRP A 261 16.06 -6.61 9.92
N PRO A 262 15.88 -6.28 11.21
CA PRO A 262 16.84 -5.47 11.94
C PRO A 262 18.25 -6.07 11.88
N ILE A 263 19.28 -5.22 11.91
CA ILE A 263 20.70 -5.63 11.80
C ILE A 263 21.12 -6.73 12.79
N ASN A 264 20.55 -6.73 14.00
CA ASN A 264 20.87 -7.71 15.05
C ASN A 264 20.19 -9.08 14.86
N ARG A 265 19.41 -9.28 13.79
CA ARG A 265 18.74 -10.53 13.45
C ARG A 265 19.23 -11.11 12.11
N THR A 266 20.52 -10.91 11.80
CA THR A 266 21.09 -11.36 10.52
C THR A 266 21.07 -12.89 10.38
N GLU A 267 21.43 -13.62 11.44
CA GLU A 267 21.40 -15.09 11.43
C GLU A 267 19.97 -15.63 11.32
N ASP A 268 19.03 -15.02 12.04
CA ASP A 268 17.59 -15.33 11.92
C ASP A 268 17.12 -15.18 10.46
N ALA A 269 17.57 -14.14 9.75
CA ALA A 269 17.24 -13.92 8.35
C ALA A 269 17.77 -15.04 7.44
N LEU A 270 19.03 -15.47 7.62
CA LEU A 270 19.61 -16.57 6.83
C LEU A 270 18.92 -17.90 7.14
N ASN A 271 18.66 -18.19 8.41
CA ASN A 271 17.94 -19.39 8.85
C ASN A 271 16.53 -19.44 8.25
N ALA A 272 15.80 -18.32 8.28
CA ALA A 272 14.47 -18.25 7.70
C ALA A 272 14.46 -18.54 6.19
N ILE A 273 15.45 -18.02 5.45
CA ILE A 273 15.54 -18.24 4.00
C ILE A 273 15.90 -19.70 3.67
N GLN A 274 16.79 -20.32 4.45
CA GLN A 274 17.09 -21.74 4.32
C GLN A 274 15.84 -22.59 4.63
N GLN A 275 15.11 -22.26 5.69
CA GLN A 275 13.87 -22.94 6.07
C GLN A 275 12.79 -22.82 4.98
N ILE A 276 12.69 -21.69 4.28
CA ILE A 276 11.78 -21.56 3.12
C ILE A 276 12.13 -22.58 2.04
N SER A 277 13.41 -22.74 1.71
CA SER A 277 13.86 -23.71 0.70
C SER A 277 13.53 -25.15 1.13
N GLU A 278 13.70 -25.47 2.42
CA GLU A 278 13.37 -26.76 3.00
C GLU A 278 11.86 -27.03 3.03
N ASP A 279 11.05 -26.06 3.46
CA ASP A 279 9.59 -26.16 3.49
C ASP A 279 9.05 -26.39 2.07
N LEU A 280 9.57 -25.68 1.07
CA LEU A 280 9.23 -25.92 -0.33
C LEU A 280 9.68 -27.31 -0.79
N ALA A 281 10.85 -27.80 -0.37
CA ALA A 281 11.31 -29.15 -0.69
C ALA A 281 10.39 -30.23 -0.10
N GLN A 282 9.97 -30.05 1.15
CA GLN A 282 9.01 -30.92 1.81
C GLN A 282 7.67 -30.91 1.08
N LEU A 283 7.13 -29.72 0.77
CA LEU A 283 5.88 -29.58 0.02
C LEU A 283 5.95 -30.29 -1.32
N ARG A 284 7.03 -30.09 -2.10
CA ARG A 284 7.24 -30.77 -3.39
C ARG A 284 7.16 -32.30 -3.24
N SER A 285 7.81 -32.86 -2.21
CA SER A 285 7.86 -34.31 -2.00
C SER A 285 6.52 -34.95 -1.61
N GLN A 286 5.58 -34.16 -1.12
CA GLN A 286 4.28 -34.63 -0.62
C GLN A 286 3.16 -34.49 -1.67
N GLN A 287 3.45 -33.93 -2.85
CA GLN A 287 2.44 -33.65 -3.85
C GLN A 287 2.00 -34.90 -4.63
N ALA A 288 0.71 -34.96 -4.93
CA ALA A 288 0.18 -35.91 -5.90
C ALA A 288 0.69 -35.60 -7.32
N PRO A 289 0.83 -36.62 -8.20
CA PRO A 289 1.16 -36.39 -9.60
C PRO A 289 0.19 -35.40 -10.26
N GLY A 290 0.76 -34.39 -10.94
CA GLY A 290 -0.01 -33.35 -11.64
C GLY A 290 -0.25 -32.05 -10.85
N SER A 291 0.15 -32.00 -9.57
CA SER A 291 0.15 -30.75 -8.78
C SER A 291 1.34 -29.86 -9.13
N ALA A 292 1.09 -28.61 -9.49
CA ALA A 292 2.11 -27.62 -9.83
C ALA A 292 2.97 -27.21 -8.62
N ILE A 293 2.52 -27.46 -7.39
CA ILE A 293 3.32 -27.27 -6.17
C ILE A 293 4.60 -28.12 -6.22
N SER A 294 4.61 -29.24 -6.97
CA SER A 294 5.81 -30.07 -7.16
C SER A 294 6.94 -29.36 -7.93
N LEU A 295 6.68 -28.19 -8.53
CA LEU A 295 7.62 -27.41 -9.32
C LEU A 295 8.24 -26.23 -8.55
N MET A 296 7.85 -26.02 -7.29
CA MET A 296 8.22 -24.80 -6.55
C MET A 296 9.63 -24.87 -5.97
N TYR A 297 10.55 -24.04 -6.46
CA TYR A 297 11.87 -23.83 -5.87
C TYR A 297 12.05 -22.35 -5.51
N SER A 298 12.82 -22.06 -4.47
CA SER A 298 13.17 -20.69 -4.10
C SER A 298 14.64 -20.38 -4.36
N GLN A 299 14.92 -19.13 -4.70
CA GLN A 299 16.27 -18.59 -4.78
C GLN A 299 16.31 -17.21 -4.17
N ALA A 300 17.33 -16.89 -3.38
CA ALA A 300 17.41 -15.64 -2.66
C ALA A 300 18.77 -14.95 -2.74
N GLY A 301 18.72 -13.62 -2.68
CA GLY A 301 19.89 -12.77 -2.49
C GLY A 301 19.71 -11.93 -1.23
N VAL A 302 20.76 -11.81 -0.41
CA VAL A 302 20.73 -11.04 0.84
C VAL A 302 21.84 -9.99 0.87
N HIS A 303 21.50 -8.77 1.26
CA HIS A 303 22.45 -7.69 1.47
C HIS A 303 22.11 -6.91 2.74
N TYR A 304 23.13 -6.31 3.33
CA TYR A 304 23.00 -5.35 4.41
C TYR A 304 23.20 -3.93 3.88
N GLY A 305 22.39 -2.99 4.37
CA GLY A 305 22.70 -1.57 4.19
C GLY A 305 21.72 -0.63 4.85
N ARG A 306 21.94 0.67 4.68
CA ARG A 306 20.99 1.70 5.10
C ARG A 306 19.88 1.84 4.08
N ALA A 307 18.65 1.81 4.57
CA ALA A 307 17.45 2.04 3.82
C ALA A 307 16.56 3.06 4.54
N MET A 308 15.49 3.46 3.88
CA MET A 308 14.48 4.33 4.44
C MET A 308 13.12 3.68 4.23
N LEU A 309 12.38 3.48 5.32
CA LEU A 309 10.98 3.08 5.25
C LEU A 309 10.15 4.33 5.06
N CYS A 310 9.37 4.39 3.98
CA CYS A 310 8.51 5.53 3.71
C CYS A 310 7.16 5.10 3.14
N ASN A 311 6.15 5.92 3.42
CA ASN A 311 4.86 5.80 2.76
C ASN A 311 4.89 6.58 1.43
N ALA A 312 4.49 5.92 0.35
CA ALA A 312 4.55 6.46 -0.99
C ALA A 312 3.19 6.50 -1.70
N GLY A 313 2.84 7.67 -2.24
CA GLY A 313 1.55 7.95 -2.88
C GLY A 313 0.47 8.44 -1.92
N SER A 314 -0.54 9.13 -2.45
CA SER A 314 -1.66 9.73 -1.70
C SER A 314 -3.03 9.11 -1.97
N ARG A 315 -3.30 8.69 -3.22
CA ARG A 315 -4.55 8.01 -3.62
C ARG A 315 -4.45 6.50 -3.43
N LYS A 316 -3.33 5.95 -3.87
CA LYS A 316 -2.93 4.56 -3.69
C LYS A 316 -1.58 4.63 -3.00
N SER A 317 -1.55 4.20 -1.75
CA SER A 317 -0.38 4.31 -0.90
C SER A 317 0.19 2.94 -0.63
N ASP A 318 1.51 2.86 -0.59
CA ASP A 318 2.22 1.65 -0.19
C ASP A 318 3.45 2.03 0.63
N PHE A 319 3.78 1.21 1.63
CA PHE A 319 5.05 1.33 2.31
C PHE A 319 6.14 0.72 1.44
N THR A 320 7.25 1.43 1.30
CA THR A 320 8.37 0.99 0.49
C THR A 320 9.68 1.27 1.20
N LEU A 321 10.66 0.39 0.95
CA LEU A 321 12.05 0.60 1.36
C LEU A 321 12.80 1.23 0.21
N LEU A 322 13.42 2.37 0.45
CA LEU A 322 14.26 3.08 -0.52
C LEU A 322 15.72 3.06 -0.07
N GLY A 323 16.63 2.79 -1.01
CA GLY A 323 18.07 2.81 -0.76
C GLY A 323 18.87 1.98 -1.77
N ASP A 324 20.17 2.29 -1.91
CA ASP A 324 21.07 1.53 -2.79
C ASP A 324 21.14 0.04 -2.41
N CYS A 325 21.00 -0.28 -1.11
CA CYS A 325 21.06 -1.66 -0.68
C CYS A 325 19.92 -2.51 -1.25
N ILE A 326 18.73 -1.95 -1.51
CA ILE A 326 17.60 -2.66 -2.14
C ILE A 326 17.99 -3.11 -3.56
N ASN A 327 18.53 -2.18 -4.36
CA ASN A 327 19.00 -2.47 -5.72
C ASN A 327 20.13 -3.51 -5.71
N THR A 328 21.05 -3.38 -4.75
CA THR A 328 22.15 -4.34 -4.59
C THR A 328 21.64 -5.72 -4.21
N THR A 329 20.67 -5.84 -3.29
CA THR A 329 20.06 -7.12 -2.91
C THR A 329 19.43 -7.83 -4.11
N SER A 330 18.61 -7.13 -4.91
CA SER A 330 17.96 -7.72 -6.09
C SER A 330 19.00 -8.23 -7.11
N ARG A 331 20.11 -7.50 -7.28
CA ARG A 331 21.23 -7.93 -8.14
C ARG A 331 21.94 -9.17 -7.59
N ILE A 332 22.14 -9.26 -6.27
CA ILE A 332 22.69 -10.46 -5.64
C ILE A 332 21.76 -11.66 -5.84
N ALA A 333 20.44 -11.45 -5.75
CA ALA A 333 19.47 -12.51 -6.00
C ALA A 333 19.53 -13.00 -7.47
N THR A 334 19.70 -12.08 -8.42
CA THR A 334 19.92 -12.44 -9.83
C THR A 334 21.27 -13.14 -10.03
N LEU A 335 22.31 -12.75 -9.30
CA LEU A 335 23.61 -13.42 -9.33
C LEU A 335 23.53 -14.85 -8.79
N ALA A 336 22.66 -15.12 -7.81
CA ALA A 336 22.40 -16.47 -7.31
C ALA A 336 21.94 -17.42 -8.43
N LYS A 337 21.13 -16.94 -9.39
CA LYS A 337 20.74 -17.69 -10.61
C LYS A 337 21.96 -18.12 -11.41
N LYS A 338 22.86 -17.19 -11.67
CA LYS A 338 24.08 -17.43 -12.44
C LYS A 338 25.02 -18.42 -11.74
N LEU A 339 25.11 -18.34 -10.42
CA LEU A 339 25.97 -19.20 -9.60
C LEU A 339 25.30 -20.51 -9.19
N LYS A 340 24.07 -20.79 -9.68
CA LYS A 340 23.31 -22.01 -9.40
C LYS A 340 23.20 -22.32 -7.90
N THR A 341 22.98 -21.28 -7.08
CA THR A 341 22.84 -21.44 -5.63
C THR A 341 21.44 -20.99 -5.17
N PRO A 342 20.83 -21.67 -4.19
CA PRO A 342 19.56 -21.23 -3.62
C PRO A 342 19.68 -19.95 -2.79
N LEU A 343 20.86 -19.65 -2.24
CA LEU A 343 21.07 -18.50 -1.35
C LEU A 343 22.45 -17.91 -1.55
N LEU A 344 22.49 -16.63 -1.92
CA LEU A 344 23.71 -15.85 -2.04
C LEU A 344 23.63 -14.60 -1.17
N PHE A 345 24.70 -14.24 -0.48
CA PHE A 345 24.70 -13.04 0.36
C PHE A 345 26.03 -12.30 0.32
N SER A 346 25.98 -10.99 0.55
CA SER A 346 27.15 -10.11 0.48
C SER A 346 28.15 -10.32 1.61
N PHE A 347 29.38 -9.83 1.42
CA PHE A 347 30.41 -9.74 2.46
C PHE A 347 29.93 -9.00 3.72
N GLU A 348 29.16 -7.93 3.57
CA GLU A 348 28.61 -7.19 4.70
C GLU A 348 27.71 -8.06 5.58
N VAL A 349 26.91 -8.94 4.96
CA VAL A 349 26.09 -9.92 5.69
C VAL A 349 26.97 -10.92 6.43
N ARG A 350 28.03 -11.45 5.79
CA ARG A 350 28.99 -12.33 6.45
C ARG A 350 29.66 -11.68 7.68
N CYS A 351 29.95 -10.39 7.62
CA CYS A 351 30.54 -9.65 8.74
C CYS A 351 29.62 -9.54 9.95
N LEU A 352 28.31 -9.71 9.77
CA LEU A 352 27.31 -9.66 10.84
C LEU A 352 27.00 -11.03 11.46
N LEU A 353 27.55 -12.12 10.92
CA LEU A 353 27.39 -13.47 11.45
C LEU A 353 28.29 -13.69 12.67
N GLY A 354 27.83 -14.51 13.62
CA GLY A 354 28.64 -15.09 14.68
C GLY A 354 29.68 -16.08 14.14
N ASP A 355 30.61 -16.48 15.00
CA ASP A 355 31.77 -17.27 14.56
C ASP A 355 31.36 -18.66 14.06
N GLU A 356 30.40 -19.32 14.71
CA GLU A 356 29.88 -20.65 14.31
C GLU A 356 29.32 -20.63 12.88
N MET A 357 28.32 -19.79 12.60
CA MET A 357 27.73 -19.69 11.25
C MET A 357 28.73 -19.17 10.21
N ARG A 358 29.74 -18.37 10.62
CA ARG A 358 30.78 -17.88 9.70
C ARG A 358 31.74 -18.99 9.25
N GLU A 359 31.91 -20.05 10.04
CA GLU A 359 32.71 -21.23 9.65
C GLU A 359 31.97 -22.14 8.66
N GLU A 360 30.65 -22.06 8.61
CA GLU A 360 29.80 -22.86 7.72
C GLU A 360 29.70 -22.29 6.30
N VAL A 361 30.13 -21.04 6.07
CA VAL A 361 29.93 -20.34 4.79
C VAL A 361 31.21 -20.31 3.96
N GLU A 362 31.06 -20.42 2.64
CA GLU A 362 32.16 -20.37 1.68
C GLU A 362 32.10 -19.13 0.78
N GLY A 363 33.26 -18.69 0.29
CA GLY A 363 33.36 -17.56 -0.62
C GLY A 363 32.90 -17.93 -2.03
N ALA A 364 31.90 -17.21 -2.56
CA ALA A 364 31.37 -17.38 -3.91
C ALA A 364 31.94 -16.36 -4.92
N GLY A 365 33.07 -15.74 -4.58
CA GLY A 365 33.85 -14.86 -5.46
C GLY A 365 33.49 -13.37 -5.38
N MET A 366 34.12 -12.60 -6.26
CA MET A 366 33.95 -11.14 -6.38
C MET A 366 33.36 -10.82 -7.75
N HIS A 367 32.22 -10.13 -7.76
CA HIS A 367 31.42 -9.92 -8.98
C HIS A 367 31.09 -8.44 -9.15
N GLN A 368 31.30 -7.93 -10.37
CA GLN A 368 30.81 -6.60 -10.71
C GLN A 368 29.30 -6.67 -10.91
N VAL A 369 28.55 -5.86 -10.16
CA VAL A 369 27.11 -5.68 -10.37
C VAL A 369 26.86 -4.33 -11.02
N LYS A 370 25.87 -4.27 -11.93
CA LYS A 370 25.48 -3.02 -12.62
C LYS A 370 25.20 -1.92 -11.60
N GLY A 371 25.66 -0.69 -11.83
CA GLY A 371 25.34 0.46 -10.97
C GLY A 371 26.15 0.58 -9.68
N ARG A 372 27.15 -0.29 -9.43
CA ARG A 372 28.18 -0.05 -8.42
C ARG A 372 29.54 0.09 -9.08
N ASP A 373 30.36 1.01 -8.59
CA ASP A 373 31.76 1.14 -9.02
C ASP A 373 32.60 -0.01 -8.45
N LYS A 374 32.41 -0.31 -7.16
CA LYS A 374 33.12 -1.40 -6.47
C LYS A 374 32.39 -2.73 -6.68
N PRO A 375 33.10 -3.81 -7.03
CA PRO A 375 32.50 -5.13 -7.10
C PRO A 375 32.02 -5.60 -5.73
N VAL A 376 31.02 -6.49 -5.73
CA VAL A 376 30.48 -7.10 -4.52
C VAL A 376 31.14 -8.44 -4.31
N VAL A 377 31.64 -8.67 -3.10
CA VAL A 377 32.12 -9.99 -2.66
C VAL A 377 30.94 -10.74 -2.05
N VAL A 378 30.74 -11.99 -2.44
CA VAL A 378 29.57 -12.79 -2.07
C VAL A 378 29.96 -14.14 -1.46
N TYR A 379 29.06 -14.69 -0.66
CA TYR A 379 29.20 -15.93 0.08
C TYR A 379 27.92 -16.76 -0.04
N GLN A 380 28.04 -18.06 0.22
CA GLN A 380 26.95 -19.02 0.21
C GLN A 380 27.18 -20.11 1.27
N PHE A 381 26.13 -20.88 1.59
CA PHE A 381 26.28 -22.12 2.32
C PHE A 381 26.60 -23.26 1.34
N PRO A 382 27.43 -24.24 1.73
CA PRO A 382 27.69 -25.42 0.90
C PRO A 382 26.41 -26.24 0.76
N GLY A 383 26.09 -26.66 -0.46
CA GLY A 383 24.86 -27.38 -0.75
C GLY A 383 24.78 -27.83 -2.20
N PRO A 384 23.72 -28.58 -2.57
CA PRO A 384 23.50 -28.97 -3.95
C PRO A 384 23.24 -27.75 -4.85
N GLU A 385 23.77 -27.78 -6.07
CA GLU A 385 23.47 -26.76 -7.07
C GLU A 385 21.97 -26.75 -7.42
N LEU A 386 21.41 -25.55 -7.50
CA LEU A 386 20.07 -25.30 -8.00
C LEU A 386 20.15 -24.91 -9.49
N ASP A 387 20.06 -25.92 -10.35
CA ASP A 387 20.05 -25.70 -11.80
C ASP A 387 18.67 -25.17 -12.26
N VAL A 388 18.62 -23.87 -12.53
CA VAL A 388 17.41 -23.16 -12.97
C VAL A 388 16.90 -23.66 -14.33
N GLU A 389 17.79 -24.09 -15.22
CA GLU A 389 17.40 -24.59 -16.55
C GLU A 389 16.72 -25.97 -16.44
N MET A 390 17.18 -26.81 -15.50
CA MET A 390 16.51 -28.07 -15.18
C MET A 390 15.09 -27.83 -14.64
N VAL A 391 14.91 -26.81 -13.80
CA VAL A 391 13.57 -26.44 -13.29
C VAL A 391 12.67 -25.97 -14.43
N ARG A 392 13.19 -25.11 -15.33
CA ARG A 392 12.47 -24.67 -16.53
C ARG A 392 12.00 -25.86 -17.39
N GLN A 393 12.88 -26.80 -17.70
CA GLN A 393 12.53 -27.97 -18.50
C GLN A 393 11.44 -28.80 -17.84
N LYS A 394 11.47 -28.97 -16.52
CA LYS A 394 10.39 -29.65 -15.78
C LYS A 394 9.05 -28.93 -15.91
N ILE A 395 9.06 -27.60 -15.86
CA ILE A 395 7.85 -26.77 -16.02
C ILE A 395 7.29 -26.88 -17.44
N GLU A 396 8.14 -26.79 -18.46
CA GLU A 396 7.73 -26.86 -19.88
C GLU A 396 7.10 -28.20 -20.24
N HIS A 397 7.67 -29.30 -19.72
CA HIS A 397 7.17 -30.66 -19.97
C HIS A 397 6.06 -31.08 -19.00
N PHE A 398 5.65 -30.19 -18.09
CA PHE A 398 4.66 -30.53 -17.08
C PHE A 398 3.27 -30.74 -17.69
N THR A 399 2.62 -31.84 -17.29
CA THR A 399 1.24 -32.13 -17.65
C THR A 399 0.44 -32.44 -16.38
N PRO A 400 -0.64 -31.69 -16.07
CA PRO A 400 -1.42 -31.89 -14.85
C PRO A 400 -2.21 -33.20 -14.85
N GLY A 401 -2.47 -33.78 -16.02
CA GLY A 401 -3.20 -35.04 -16.15
C GLY A 401 -4.63 -34.92 -15.61
N ARG A 402 -4.98 -35.73 -14.61
CA ARG A 402 -6.30 -35.72 -13.94
C ARG A 402 -6.29 -34.98 -12.60
N PHE A 403 -5.19 -34.34 -12.24
CA PHE A 403 -5.12 -33.56 -11.01
C PHE A 403 -6.15 -32.43 -11.05
N ARG A 404 -6.84 -32.21 -9.93
CA ARG A 404 -7.81 -31.12 -9.79
C ARG A 404 -7.27 -30.12 -8.79
N CYS A 405 -7.05 -28.90 -9.27
CA CYS A 405 -6.66 -27.77 -8.45
C CYS A 405 -7.76 -27.48 -7.40
N GLN A 406 -7.36 -27.11 -6.19
CA GLN A 406 -8.32 -26.71 -5.16
C GLN A 406 -8.90 -25.33 -5.42
N MET A 407 -8.11 -24.46 -6.08
CA MET A 407 -8.43 -23.07 -6.34
C MET A 407 -8.26 -22.76 -7.84
N PRO A 408 -9.11 -23.33 -8.71
CA PRO A 408 -8.94 -23.24 -10.15
C PRO A 408 -9.12 -21.81 -10.65
N VAL A 409 -8.23 -21.39 -11.54
CA VAL A 409 -8.36 -20.14 -12.29
C VAL A 409 -9.38 -20.31 -13.42
N VAL A 410 -10.39 -19.43 -13.47
CA VAL A 410 -11.44 -19.45 -14.50
C VAL A 410 -11.28 -18.28 -15.48
N GLU A 411 -11.58 -18.48 -16.76
CA GLU A 411 -11.58 -17.39 -17.74
C GLU A 411 -12.63 -16.32 -17.38
N TYR A 412 -12.20 -15.07 -17.26
CA TYR A 412 -13.04 -13.95 -16.83
C TYR A 412 -14.24 -13.73 -17.76
N GLU A 413 -14.00 -13.80 -19.06
CA GLU A 413 -15.01 -13.59 -20.10
C GLU A 413 -16.06 -14.72 -20.12
N SER A 414 -15.70 -15.93 -19.65
CA SER A 414 -16.61 -17.07 -19.56
C SER A 414 -17.66 -16.93 -18.44
N LEU A 415 -17.37 -16.09 -17.44
CA LEU A 415 -18.26 -15.91 -16.30
C LEU A 415 -19.47 -15.04 -16.65
N PRO A 416 -20.66 -15.34 -16.09
CA PRO A 416 -21.79 -14.42 -16.12
C PRO A 416 -21.41 -13.07 -15.51
N ILE A 417 -21.91 -11.96 -16.06
CA ILE A 417 -21.59 -10.59 -15.59
C ILE A 417 -21.82 -10.43 -14.07
N SER A 418 -22.86 -11.04 -13.52
CA SER A 418 -23.18 -10.99 -12.08
C SER A 418 -22.19 -11.74 -11.18
N GLN A 419 -21.36 -12.62 -11.74
CA GLN A 419 -20.34 -13.42 -11.04
C GLN A 419 -18.92 -12.92 -11.31
N ARG A 420 -18.74 -12.00 -12.27
CA ARG A 420 -17.41 -11.47 -12.60
C ARG A 420 -16.85 -10.66 -11.43
N PRO A 421 -15.61 -10.94 -10.99
CA PRO A 421 -14.93 -10.07 -10.04
C PRO A 421 -14.78 -8.65 -10.62
N PRO A 422 -14.92 -7.59 -9.81
CA PRO A 422 -14.83 -6.20 -10.28
C PRO A 422 -13.37 -5.77 -10.46
N ILE A 423 -12.64 -6.43 -11.36
CA ILE A 423 -11.23 -6.17 -11.63
C ILE A 423 -11.03 -4.86 -12.39
N PHE A 424 -11.92 -4.53 -13.32
CA PHE A 424 -11.86 -3.29 -14.08
C PHE A 424 -12.72 -2.19 -13.48
N ASP A 425 -12.39 -0.98 -13.87
CA ASP A 425 -13.17 0.22 -13.62
C ASP A 425 -14.14 0.51 -14.79
N ASP A 426 -15.32 -0.09 -14.76
CA ASP A 426 -16.36 0.06 -15.82
C ASP A 426 -17.16 1.37 -15.69
N THR A 427 -16.56 2.44 -15.19
CA THR A 427 -17.22 3.74 -14.97
C THR A 427 -17.37 4.48 -16.31
N PRO A 428 -18.58 4.90 -16.77
CA PRO A 428 -18.70 5.72 -17.96
C PRO A 428 -18.06 7.07 -17.71
N LYS A 429 -16.91 7.30 -18.33
CA LYS A 429 -16.19 8.56 -18.19
C LYS A 429 -16.94 9.65 -18.95
N GLY A 430 -17.24 10.75 -18.26
CA GLY A 430 -17.67 11.97 -18.95
C GLY A 430 -16.64 12.35 -20.02
N LYS A 431 -17.07 13.08 -21.07
CA LYS A 431 -16.14 13.55 -22.12
C LYS A 431 -14.87 14.14 -21.45
N PRO A 432 -13.66 13.73 -21.87
CA PRO A 432 -12.44 14.26 -21.29
C PRO A 432 -12.51 15.79 -21.35
N ARG A 433 -12.42 16.44 -20.19
CA ARG A 433 -12.45 17.90 -20.12
C ARG A 433 -11.34 18.44 -21.03
N PRO A 434 -11.58 19.52 -21.80
CA PRO A 434 -10.55 20.09 -22.65
C PRO A 434 -9.28 20.38 -21.84
N ARG A 435 -8.17 19.84 -22.33
CA ARG A 435 -6.82 19.97 -21.77
C ARG A 435 -6.47 21.45 -21.65
N THR A 436 -6.69 22.05 -20.48
CA THR A 436 -6.33 23.45 -20.24
C THR A 436 -5.16 23.47 -19.24
N PRO A 437 -3.95 23.91 -19.65
CA PRO A 437 -2.81 24.00 -18.75
C PRO A 437 -3.05 25.11 -17.73
N GLY A 438 -2.79 24.82 -16.46
CA GLY A 438 -2.81 25.82 -15.38
C GLY A 438 -4.17 25.98 -14.72
N TYR A 439 -4.48 25.11 -13.76
CA TYR A 439 -5.33 25.52 -12.64
C TYR A 439 -4.94 24.75 -11.39
N GLY A 440 -4.55 25.49 -10.36
CA GLY A 440 -4.04 24.99 -9.09
C GLY A 440 -4.97 23.96 -8.45
N GLY A 441 -4.35 23.01 -7.76
CA GLY A 441 -4.96 21.85 -7.13
C GLY A 441 -6.19 22.20 -6.29
N ARG A 442 -7.37 22.09 -6.90
CA ARG A 442 -8.50 21.58 -6.14
C ARG A 442 -8.21 20.10 -5.94
N GLN A 443 -7.97 19.71 -4.68
CA GLN A 443 -7.92 18.31 -4.27
C GLN A 443 -9.11 17.58 -4.90
N ARG A 444 -8.88 16.85 -6.00
CA ARG A 444 -9.93 16.09 -6.67
C ARG A 444 -10.23 14.88 -5.80
N SER A 445 -11.35 14.91 -5.10
CA SER A 445 -11.89 13.79 -4.33
C SER A 445 -12.54 12.73 -5.24
N ASP A 446 -11.82 12.27 -6.26
CA ASP A 446 -12.21 11.10 -7.07
C ASP A 446 -11.80 9.85 -6.28
N SER A 447 -12.70 9.33 -5.42
CA SER A 447 -12.44 8.07 -4.70
C SER A 447 -12.84 6.88 -5.56
N LEU A 448 -12.27 5.72 -5.26
CA LEU A 448 -12.52 4.43 -5.93
C LEU A 448 -14.02 4.09 -6.03
N VAL A 449 -14.80 4.65 -5.12
CA VAL A 449 -16.25 4.52 -5.05
C VAL A 449 -17.00 5.38 -6.09
N ASP A 450 -16.48 6.54 -6.54
CA ASP A 450 -17.11 7.37 -7.60
C ASP A 450 -17.37 6.55 -8.84
N ARG A 451 -16.36 5.71 -9.06
CA ARG A 451 -16.27 4.78 -10.14
C ARG A 451 -17.27 3.66 -10.00
N LEU A 452 -17.26 2.95 -8.86
CA LEU A 452 -18.23 1.88 -8.53
C LEU A 452 -19.70 2.24 -8.77
N ILE A 453 -20.13 3.44 -8.39
CA ILE A 453 -21.53 3.85 -8.61
C ILE A 453 -21.82 4.01 -10.10
N MET A 454 -20.85 4.45 -10.88
CA MET A 454 -20.98 4.56 -12.32
C MET A 454 -20.91 3.18 -13.01
N ILE A 455 -20.09 2.25 -12.51
CA ILE A 455 -20.09 0.81 -12.85
C ILE A 455 -21.48 0.20 -12.62
N ALA A 456 -22.10 0.52 -11.48
CA ALA A 456 -23.42 0.00 -11.13
C ALA A 456 -24.50 0.42 -12.15
N LYS A 457 -24.36 1.57 -12.82
CA LYS A 457 -25.24 1.98 -13.95
C LYS A 457 -24.98 1.19 -15.23
N LEU A 458 -23.74 0.74 -15.46
CA LEU A 458 -23.33 0.08 -16.71
C LEU A 458 -23.37 -1.44 -16.66
N ALA A 459 -23.22 -2.05 -15.48
CA ALA A 459 -23.32 -3.50 -15.29
C ALA A 459 -24.75 -4.04 -15.45
N GLY A 460 -25.75 -3.18 -15.67
CA GLY A 460 -27.08 -3.57 -16.12
C GLY A 460 -27.06 -3.92 -17.62
N PRO A 461 -27.83 -4.94 -18.07
CA PRO A 461 -27.84 -5.34 -19.46
C PRO A 461 -28.19 -4.15 -20.39
N SER A 462 -27.30 -3.95 -21.36
CA SER A 462 -27.35 -3.00 -22.47
C SER A 462 -28.72 -2.42 -22.82
N ILE A 463 -28.79 -1.08 -22.83
CA ILE A 463 -29.67 -0.23 -23.65
C ILE A 463 -31.06 -0.84 -23.90
N SER A 464 -31.82 -1.04 -22.84
CA SER A 464 -33.26 -0.81 -22.92
C SER A 464 -33.51 0.50 -22.19
N ALA A 465 -34.40 1.36 -22.70
CA ALA A 465 -34.77 2.62 -22.05
C ALA A 465 -35.56 2.42 -20.73
N THR A 466 -35.35 1.30 -20.04
CA THR A 466 -35.91 0.93 -18.75
C THR A 466 -34.74 0.60 -17.82
N GLY A 467 -34.38 1.54 -16.95
CA GLY A 467 -33.21 1.46 -16.06
C GLY A 467 -33.23 0.30 -15.07
N ASP A 468 -32.07 0.00 -14.47
CA ASP A 468 -31.91 -1.03 -13.44
C ASP A 468 -32.69 -0.62 -12.19
N SER A 469 -33.87 -1.22 -12.05
CA SER A 469 -34.81 -0.97 -10.94
C SER A 469 -34.63 -1.93 -9.78
N THR A 470 -33.54 -2.72 -9.73
CA THR A 470 -33.26 -3.61 -8.60
C THR A 470 -33.22 -2.80 -7.31
N LEU A 471 -33.99 -3.24 -6.31
CA LEU A 471 -34.02 -2.59 -5.01
C LEU A 471 -32.66 -2.80 -4.35
N THR A 472 -31.96 -1.71 -4.08
CA THR A 472 -30.58 -1.71 -3.60
C THR A 472 -30.46 -0.82 -2.39
N THR A 473 -29.64 -1.24 -1.42
CA THR A 473 -29.18 -0.39 -0.31
C THR A 473 -27.77 0.12 -0.58
N LEU A 474 -27.45 1.34 -0.16
CA LEU A 474 -26.12 1.93 -0.19
C LEU A 474 -25.90 2.72 1.10
N THR A 475 -24.87 2.38 1.87
CA THR A 475 -24.43 3.12 3.05
C THR A 475 -23.07 3.73 2.80
N TYR A 476 -22.94 5.02 3.07
CA TYR A 476 -21.68 5.75 2.96
C TYR A 476 -21.37 6.56 4.22
N ILE A 477 -20.08 6.81 4.45
CA ILE A 477 -19.52 7.70 5.47
C ILE A 477 -18.84 8.90 4.79
N SER A 478 -18.80 10.06 5.45
CA SER A 478 -18.06 11.23 4.97
C SER A 478 -17.77 12.21 6.10
N GLN A 479 -16.70 13.00 5.97
CA GLN A 479 -16.34 14.03 6.93
C GLN A 479 -16.95 15.38 6.53
N ALA A 480 -17.61 16.06 7.45
CA ALA A 480 -18.12 17.41 7.25
C ALA A 480 -16.95 18.40 7.13
N THR A 481 -17.02 19.30 6.15
CA THR A 481 -15.99 20.33 5.94
C THR A 481 -16.02 21.44 6.99
N ARG A 482 -17.10 21.49 7.78
CA ARG A 482 -17.27 22.35 8.96
C ARG A 482 -18.28 21.72 9.92
N PRO A 483 -18.37 22.16 11.18
CA PRO A 483 -19.48 21.78 12.06
C PRO A 483 -20.84 22.17 11.44
N MET A 484 -21.81 21.24 11.49
CA MET A 484 -23.18 21.46 11.05
C MET A 484 -24.07 21.87 12.21
N SER A 485 -24.76 23.01 12.07
CA SER A 485 -25.77 23.47 13.01
C SER A 485 -27.09 22.70 12.84
N ARG A 486 -28.00 22.79 13.83
CA ARG A 486 -29.36 22.25 13.68
C ARG A 486 -30.11 22.85 12.46
N LEU A 487 -29.83 24.11 12.12
CA LEU A 487 -30.38 24.77 10.93
C LEU A 487 -29.83 24.16 9.64
N ASP A 488 -28.53 23.87 9.59
CA ASP A 488 -27.89 23.20 8.44
C ASP A 488 -28.51 21.82 8.20
N LEU A 489 -28.65 21.03 9.27
CA LEU A 489 -29.23 19.68 9.21
C LEU A 489 -30.71 19.72 8.81
N SER A 490 -31.48 20.69 9.33
CA SER A 490 -32.88 20.91 8.93
C SER A 490 -33.02 21.29 7.45
N ALA A 491 -32.08 22.08 6.92
CA ALA A 491 -32.05 22.43 5.50
C ALA A 491 -31.73 21.22 4.60
N ILE A 492 -30.78 20.37 5.02
CA ILE A 492 -30.48 19.09 4.36
C ILE A 492 -31.73 18.22 4.33
N MET A 493 -32.38 18.05 5.49
CA MET A 493 -33.59 17.25 5.66
C MET A 493 -34.70 17.66 4.69
N ARG A 494 -35.09 18.94 4.69
CA ARG A 494 -36.14 19.45 3.79
C ARG A 494 -35.86 19.17 2.32
N THR A 495 -34.59 19.28 1.92
CA THR A 495 -34.15 19.02 0.54
C THR A 495 -34.20 17.52 0.24
N ALA A 496 -33.72 16.69 1.16
CA ALA A 496 -33.68 15.23 1.04
C ALA A 496 -35.10 14.65 0.97
N THR A 497 -35.99 14.98 1.90
CA THR A 497 -37.37 14.45 1.93
C THR A 497 -38.11 14.72 0.60
N ARG A 498 -38.02 15.95 0.07
CA ARG A 498 -38.68 16.31 -1.20
C ARG A 498 -38.08 15.56 -2.40
N ARG A 499 -36.76 15.50 -2.49
CA ARG A 499 -36.06 14.87 -3.63
C ARG A 499 -36.19 13.35 -3.59
N ASN A 500 -36.06 12.75 -2.42
CA ASN A 500 -36.06 11.31 -2.24
C ASN A 500 -37.45 10.72 -2.48
N ALA A 501 -38.52 11.44 -2.09
CA ALA A 501 -39.89 11.07 -2.44
C ALA A 501 -40.11 11.00 -3.96
N GLN A 502 -39.53 11.92 -4.75
CA GLN A 502 -39.63 11.91 -6.22
C GLN A 502 -38.88 10.74 -6.88
N LEU A 503 -37.86 10.21 -6.21
CA LEU A 503 -36.99 9.16 -6.72
C LEU A 503 -37.31 7.77 -6.13
N SER A 504 -38.35 7.66 -5.29
CA SER A 504 -38.66 6.45 -4.53
C SER A 504 -37.46 5.96 -3.70
N ILE A 505 -36.74 6.88 -3.08
CA ILE A 505 -35.58 6.59 -2.24
C ILE A 505 -35.99 6.75 -0.77
N THR A 506 -35.78 5.70 0.02
CA THR A 506 -35.94 5.69 1.48
C THR A 506 -34.56 5.57 2.13
N GLY A 507 -34.50 5.73 3.44
CA GLY A 507 -33.22 5.67 4.14
C GLY A 507 -33.12 6.67 5.27
N THR A 508 -31.89 6.92 5.67
CA THR A 508 -31.59 7.70 6.86
C THR A 508 -30.26 8.44 6.74
N LEU A 509 -30.17 9.61 7.36
CA LEU A 509 -28.93 10.38 7.47
C LEU A 509 -28.63 10.60 8.95
N LEU A 510 -27.47 10.13 9.37
CA LEU A 510 -26.85 10.35 10.67
C LEU A 510 -25.76 11.41 10.54
N TYR A 511 -25.78 12.38 11.46
CA TYR A 511 -24.67 13.30 11.68
C TYR A 511 -24.19 13.20 13.12
N VAL A 512 -22.90 12.94 13.31
CA VAL A 512 -22.28 12.76 14.63
C VAL A 512 -20.84 13.25 14.61
N ASN A 513 -20.50 14.24 15.44
CA ASN A 513 -19.14 14.78 15.61
C ASN A 513 -18.39 15.07 14.28
N GLY A 514 -19.04 15.81 13.36
CA GLY A 514 -18.44 16.12 12.06
C GLY A 514 -18.42 14.96 11.08
N LEU A 515 -18.97 13.79 11.41
CA LEU A 515 -19.15 12.67 10.50
C LEU A 515 -20.60 12.62 10.00
N PHE A 516 -20.78 12.48 8.69
CA PHE A 516 -22.06 12.06 8.12
C PHE A 516 -22.01 10.57 7.81
N VAL A 517 -23.10 9.88 8.11
CA VAL A 517 -23.33 8.51 7.68
C VAL A 517 -24.73 8.39 7.13
N GLN A 518 -24.89 7.94 5.89
CA GLN A 518 -26.19 7.90 5.24
C GLN A 518 -26.40 6.58 4.54
N THR A 519 -27.58 6.00 4.77
CA THR A 519 -28.08 4.84 4.02
C THR A 519 -29.18 5.30 3.08
N LEU A 520 -29.09 4.88 1.82
CA LEU A 520 -30.05 5.09 0.75
C LEU A 520 -30.60 3.71 0.33
N GLU A 521 -31.91 3.59 0.19
CA GLU A 521 -32.57 2.40 -0.33
C GLU A 521 -33.49 2.80 -1.49
N GLY A 522 -33.43 2.10 -2.60
CA GLY A 522 -34.32 2.38 -3.73
C GLY A 522 -33.92 1.69 -5.00
N PRO A 523 -34.59 2.02 -6.12
CA PRO A 523 -34.16 1.58 -7.44
C PRO A 523 -32.71 1.98 -7.65
N LYS A 524 -31.86 1.02 -8.00
CA LYS A 524 -30.41 1.18 -8.07
C LYS A 524 -29.98 2.42 -8.84
N ASP A 525 -30.51 2.63 -10.04
CA ASP A 525 -30.17 3.80 -10.87
C ASP A 525 -30.52 5.13 -10.20
N ALA A 526 -31.69 5.22 -9.57
CA ALA A 526 -32.13 6.43 -8.89
C ALA A 526 -31.23 6.73 -7.68
N MET A 527 -30.93 5.71 -6.89
CA MET A 527 -30.07 5.77 -5.71
C MET A 527 -28.64 6.19 -6.09
N VAL A 528 -28.06 5.53 -7.08
CA VAL A 528 -26.76 5.81 -7.66
C VAL A 528 -26.68 7.26 -8.18
N ASN A 529 -27.68 7.71 -8.94
CA ASN A 529 -27.75 9.09 -9.43
C ASN A 529 -27.82 10.12 -8.30
N LEU A 530 -28.57 9.83 -7.23
CA LEU A 530 -28.63 10.68 -6.04
C LEU A 530 -27.28 10.73 -5.34
N TYR A 531 -26.64 9.58 -5.14
CA TYR A 531 -25.36 9.47 -4.48
C TYR A 531 -24.26 10.28 -5.20
N LEU A 532 -24.17 10.20 -6.53
CA LEU A 532 -23.21 11.02 -7.31
C LEU A 532 -23.39 12.53 -7.10
N LYS A 533 -24.63 12.99 -6.90
CA LYS A 533 -24.91 14.40 -6.58
C LYS A 533 -24.54 14.74 -5.15
N ILE A 534 -24.82 13.83 -4.21
CA ILE A 534 -24.44 13.98 -2.80
C ILE A 534 -22.93 14.15 -2.68
N ARG A 535 -22.14 13.34 -3.37
CA ARG A 535 -20.67 13.41 -3.33
C ARG A 535 -20.06 14.74 -3.75
N GLN A 536 -20.72 15.45 -4.67
CA GLN A 536 -20.26 16.74 -5.16
C GLN A 536 -20.63 17.88 -4.19
N ASP A 537 -21.29 17.56 -3.07
CA ASP A 537 -21.73 18.55 -2.13
C ASP A 537 -20.53 19.12 -1.34
N PRO A 538 -20.32 20.44 -1.33
CA PRO A 538 -19.15 21.04 -0.70
C PRO A 538 -19.17 20.98 0.84
N ARG A 539 -20.26 20.49 1.45
CA ARG A 539 -20.40 20.37 2.91
C ARG A 539 -19.64 19.20 3.50
N HIS A 540 -19.12 18.29 2.67
CA HIS A 540 -18.33 17.15 3.13
C HIS A 540 -17.16 16.80 2.20
N THR A 541 -16.26 15.95 2.71
CA THR A 541 -15.11 15.34 2.05
C THR A 541 -15.02 13.87 2.45
N ASP A 542 -14.09 13.13 1.86
CA ASP A 542 -13.78 11.73 2.19
C ASP A 542 -15.03 10.83 2.15
N VAL A 543 -15.81 11.00 1.08
CA VAL A 543 -17.06 10.27 0.90
C VAL A 543 -16.76 8.85 0.42
N VAL A 544 -17.06 7.88 1.28
CA VAL A 544 -16.72 6.47 1.09
C VAL A 544 -17.93 5.58 1.31
N THR A 545 -18.27 4.76 0.32
CA THR A 545 -19.33 3.74 0.46
C THR A 545 -18.77 2.55 1.22
N VAL A 546 -19.35 2.30 2.40
CA VAL A 546 -18.98 1.17 3.27
C VAL A 546 -19.75 -0.10 2.94
N HIS A 547 -20.91 0.03 2.28
CA HIS A 547 -21.77 -1.10 1.91
C HIS A 547 -22.73 -0.72 0.78
N MET A 548 -22.92 -1.60 -0.19
CA MET A 548 -23.94 -1.51 -1.23
C MET A 548 -24.34 -2.92 -1.63
N ALA A 549 -25.62 -3.26 -1.59
CA ALA A 549 -26.09 -4.60 -1.92
C ALA A 549 -27.54 -4.60 -2.43
N PRO A 550 -27.93 -5.52 -3.32
CA PRO A 550 -29.33 -5.76 -3.63
C PRO A 550 -30.06 -6.26 -2.38
N ILE A 551 -31.27 -5.77 -2.14
CA ILE A 551 -32.14 -6.13 -1.03
C ILE A 551 -33.52 -6.54 -1.55
N GLN A 552 -34.17 -7.48 -0.88
CA GLN A 552 -35.53 -7.91 -1.25
C GLN A 552 -36.60 -6.94 -0.75
N GLU A 553 -36.38 -6.40 0.45
CA GLU A 553 -37.32 -5.50 1.14
C GLU A 553 -36.56 -4.33 1.74
N ARG A 554 -37.24 -3.18 1.86
CA ARG A 554 -36.67 -1.97 2.46
C ARG A 554 -36.54 -2.14 3.97
N ALA A 555 -35.36 -1.85 4.53
CA ALA A 555 -35.21 -1.76 5.97
C ALA A 555 -35.74 -0.42 6.51
N TYR A 556 -35.80 0.62 5.67
CA TYR A 556 -36.30 1.95 6.05
C TYR A 556 -37.67 2.25 5.42
N PRO A 557 -38.67 2.67 6.22
CA PRO A 557 -39.99 3.02 5.71
C PRO A 557 -39.97 4.23 4.78
N ALA A 558 -41.11 4.49 4.12
CA ALA A 558 -41.25 5.58 3.14
C ALA A 558 -40.96 6.98 3.73
N GLU A 559 -41.22 7.16 5.03
CA GLU A 559 -40.89 8.40 5.73
C GLU A 559 -39.38 8.53 5.91
N TRP A 560 -38.80 9.49 5.20
CA TRP A 560 -37.37 9.80 5.32
C TRP A 560 -37.05 10.25 6.74
N THR A 561 -36.24 9.47 7.44
CA THR A 561 -35.86 9.73 8.83
C THR A 561 -34.43 10.28 8.87
N LEU A 562 -34.26 11.59 9.08
CA LEU A 562 -32.98 12.16 9.49
C LEU A 562 -32.86 11.95 10.99
N THR A 563 -32.00 11.01 11.34
CA THR A 563 -31.65 10.77 12.72
C THR A 563 -30.34 11.50 12.96
N SER A 564 -30.41 12.79 13.27
CA SER A 564 -29.29 13.38 14.00
C SER A 564 -29.10 12.55 15.25
N ALA A 565 -27.86 12.22 15.62
CA ALA A 565 -27.64 11.72 16.97
C ALA A 565 -28.20 12.81 17.90
N THR A 566 -29.30 12.50 18.61
CA THR A 566 -29.90 13.45 19.54
C THR A 566 -28.95 13.60 20.71
N GLU A 567 -28.93 14.76 21.37
CA GLU A 567 -28.21 14.93 22.64
C GLU A 567 -28.58 13.81 23.63
N GLU A 568 -29.81 13.29 23.56
CA GLU A 568 -30.31 12.18 24.36
C GLU A 568 -29.62 10.84 24.05
N MET A 569 -29.48 10.46 22.77
CA MET A 569 -28.80 9.20 22.40
C MET A 569 -27.29 9.27 22.70
N LEU A 570 -26.71 10.45 22.50
CA LEU A 570 -25.32 10.73 22.85
C LEU A 570 -25.12 10.79 24.37
N ALA A 571 -26.14 11.18 25.13
CA ALA A 571 -26.11 11.13 26.59
C ALA A 571 -26.20 9.69 27.12
N THR A 572 -26.90 8.78 26.42
CA THR A 572 -26.99 7.36 26.80
C THR A 572 -25.62 6.67 26.74
N PHE A 573 -24.87 6.91 25.66
CA PHE A 573 -23.53 6.36 25.50
C PHE A 573 -22.60 7.34 24.77
N PRO A 574 -22.02 8.32 25.51
CA PRO A 574 -21.09 9.30 24.94
C PRO A 574 -19.94 8.70 24.10
N PRO A 575 -19.33 7.55 24.48
CA PRO A 575 -18.22 7.01 23.71
C PRO A 575 -18.60 6.55 22.31
N LEU A 576 -19.88 6.36 21.99
CA LEU A 576 -20.31 5.94 20.66
C LEU A 576 -19.79 6.88 19.56
N GLN A 577 -19.70 8.17 19.87
CA GLN A 577 -19.15 9.18 18.96
C GLN A 577 -17.69 8.91 18.62
N ASP A 578 -16.89 8.64 19.65
CA ASP A 578 -15.46 8.37 19.50
C ASP A 578 -15.26 7.07 18.72
N VAL A 579 -16.05 6.03 19.03
CA VAL A 579 -16.02 4.76 18.29
C VAL A 579 -16.30 4.99 16.80
N LEU A 580 -17.40 5.67 16.47
CA LEU A 580 -17.78 5.91 15.08
C LEU A 580 -16.77 6.80 14.34
N SER A 581 -16.25 7.84 15.00
CA SER A 581 -15.25 8.72 14.41
C SER A 581 -13.94 7.98 14.14
N GLN A 582 -13.47 7.17 15.08
CA GLN A 582 -12.25 6.38 14.89
C GLN A 582 -12.43 5.31 13.81
N LEU A 583 -13.55 4.59 13.81
CA LEU A 583 -13.87 3.62 12.77
C LEU A 583 -13.90 4.25 11.38
N ALA A 584 -14.50 5.43 11.23
CA ALA A 584 -14.56 6.14 9.95
C ALA A 584 -13.18 6.63 9.49
N LYS A 585 -12.39 7.23 10.38
CA LYS A 585 -11.01 7.65 10.08
C LYS A 585 -10.16 6.47 9.66
N SER A 586 -10.14 5.41 10.46
CA SER A 586 -9.37 4.23 10.15
C SER A 586 -9.83 3.62 8.82
N PHE A 587 -11.15 3.55 8.55
CA PHE A 587 -11.66 3.03 7.27
C PHE A 587 -11.17 3.84 6.06
N THR A 588 -11.27 5.16 6.11
CA THR A 588 -10.81 6.03 5.02
C THR A 588 -9.30 5.89 4.77
N SER A 589 -8.51 5.76 5.85
CA SER A 589 -7.07 5.49 5.71
C SER A 589 -6.78 4.09 5.13
N LEU A 590 -7.55 3.07 5.50
CA LEU A 590 -7.39 1.69 5.00
C LEU A 590 -7.56 1.58 3.49
N GLU A 591 -8.56 2.24 2.92
CA GLU A 591 -8.89 2.16 1.48
C GLU A 591 -7.67 2.43 0.60
N THR A 592 -6.80 3.35 1.03
CA THR A 592 -5.58 3.77 0.33
C THR A 592 -4.59 2.61 0.13
N TYR A 593 -4.51 1.67 1.06
CA TYR A 593 -3.57 0.53 1.04
C TYR A 593 -4.18 -0.74 0.43
N VAL A 594 -5.50 -0.90 0.51
CA VAL A 594 -6.20 -2.10 0.02
C VAL A 594 -6.34 -2.07 -1.51
N PRO A 595 -6.10 -3.19 -2.23
CA PRO A 595 -6.25 -3.24 -3.69
C PRO A 595 -7.65 -2.80 -4.15
N SER A 596 -7.73 -2.03 -5.24
CA SER A 596 -8.99 -1.50 -5.79
C SER A 596 -10.07 -2.56 -5.94
N THR A 597 -9.72 -3.71 -6.53
CA THR A 597 -10.64 -4.84 -6.74
C THR A 597 -11.26 -5.33 -5.43
N VAL A 598 -10.47 -5.39 -4.36
CA VAL A 598 -10.92 -5.84 -3.03
C VAL A 598 -11.87 -4.83 -2.42
N VAL A 599 -11.53 -3.54 -2.49
CA VAL A 599 -12.42 -2.44 -2.08
C VAL A 599 -13.74 -2.51 -2.84
N ARG A 600 -13.68 -2.64 -4.18
CA ARG A 600 -14.86 -2.77 -5.04
C ARG A 600 -15.75 -3.94 -4.65
N TYR A 601 -15.14 -5.10 -4.40
CA TYR A 601 -15.87 -6.31 -4.02
C TYR A 601 -16.52 -6.19 -2.64
N LEU A 602 -15.82 -5.57 -1.67
CA LEU A 602 -16.35 -5.26 -0.33
C LEU A 602 -17.50 -4.27 -0.37
N THR A 603 -17.33 -3.18 -1.09
CA THR A 603 -18.34 -2.14 -1.24
C THR A 603 -19.59 -2.71 -1.90
N ALA A 604 -19.48 -3.69 -2.79
CA ALA A 604 -20.61 -4.44 -3.35
C ALA A 604 -21.25 -5.46 -2.37
N GLY A 605 -20.90 -5.42 -1.08
CA GLY A 605 -21.45 -6.27 -0.02
C GLY A 605 -20.84 -7.67 0.04
N ASN A 606 -19.92 -8.01 -0.87
CA ASN A 606 -19.32 -9.33 -0.92
C ASN A 606 -18.21 -9.49 0.12
N ASN A 607 -17.84 -10.72 0.41
CA ASN A 607 -16.69 -11.03 1.25
C ASN A 607 -15.47 -11.27 0.35
N PRO A 608 -14.37 -10.49 0.45
CA PRO A 608 -13.13 -10.69 -0.31
C PRO A 608 -12.66 -12.12 -0.35
N ARG A 609 -12.83 -12.90 0.71
CA ARG A 609 -12.42 -14.32 0.73
C ARG A 609 -13.13 -15.20 -0.31
N ASN A 610 -14.25 -14.73 -0.86
CA ASN A 610 -14.99 -15.41 -1.91
C ASN A 610 -14.57 -14.94 -3.32
N LEU A 611 -13.63 -14.00 -3.42
CA LEU A 611 -13.13 -13.50 -4.70
C LEU A 611 -12.34 -14.62 -5.38
N MET A 612 -12.95 -15.21 -6.38
CA MET A 612 -12.37 -16.31 -7.12
C MET A 612 -11.18 -15.85 -8.01
N PRO A 613 -10.19 -16.72 -8.26
CA PRO A 613 -9.15 -16.45 -9.23
C PRO A 613 -9.70 -16.44 -10.66
N VAL A 614 -9.26 -15.49 -11.47
CA VAL A 614 -9.64 -15.39 -12.88
C VAL A 614 -8.45 -15.15 -13.80
N SER A 615 -8.56 -15.59 -15.06
CA SER A 615 -7.63 -15.25 -16.13
C SER A 615 -8.30 -14.27 -17.09
N CYS A 616 -7.61 -13.21 -17.51
CA CYS A 616 -8.11 -12.27 -18.50
C CYS A 616 -6.97 -11.60 -19.29
N GLY A 617 -7.31 -11.07 -20.47
CA GLY A 617 -6.39 -10.29 -21.29
C GLY A 617 -6.34 -8.83 -20.84
N VAL A 618 -5.14 -8.29 -20.60
CA VAL A 618 -4.94 -6.91 -20.17
C VAL A 618 -3.82 -6.22 -20.95
N VAL A 619 -3.89 -4.89 -21.03
CA VAL A 619 -2.74 -4.06 -21.40
C VAL A 619 -2.02 -3.67 -20.10
N MET A 620 -0.80 -4.16 -19.90
CA MET A 620 0.03 -3.79 -18.77
C MET A 620 0.85 -2.53 -19.08
N LEU A 621 1.04 -1.70 -18.06
CA LEU A 621 1.90 -0.53 -18.08
C LEU A 621 2.95 -0.69 -17.00
N ALA A 622 4.22 -0.46 -17.36
CA ALA A 622 5.30 -0.26 -16.40
C ALA A 622 5.97 1.09 -16.69
N THR A 623 6.31 1.82 -15.64
CA THR A 623 7.04 3.07 -15.76
C THR A 623 7.99 3.23 -14.60
N ASP A 624 9.17 3.79 -14.89
CA ASP A 624 10.22 3.98 -13.90
C ASP A 624 10.97 5.31 -14.15
N ILE A 625 11.58 5.87 -13.10
CA ILE A 625 12.30 7.13 -13.20
C ILE A 625 13.66 6.89 -13.89
N CYS A 626 13.92 7.64 -14.96
CA CYS A 626 15.17 7.53 -15.69
C CYS A 626 16.36 7.95 -14.81
N SER A 627 17.37 7.07 -14.71
CA SER A 627 18.60 7.33 -13.95
C SER A 627 18.36 7.67 -12.47
N PHE A 628 17.32 7.11 -11.86
CA PHE A 628 16.95 7.38 -10.47
C PHE A 628 18.07 7.12 -9.46
N THR A 629 18.82 6.03 -9.60
CA THR A 629 19.97 5.76 -8.72
C THR A 629 20.99 6.90 -8.77
N SER A 630 21.33 7.38 -9.97
CA SER A 630 22.25 8.52 -10.14
C SER A 630 21.67 9.82 -9.60
N LEU A 631 20.35 10.02 -9.71
CA LEU A 631 19.67 11.19 -9.14
C LEU A 631 19.71 11.19 -7.61
N THR A 632 19.58 10.01 -6.99
CA THR A 632 19.39 9.87 -5.55
C THR A 632 20.69 9.71 -4.76
N GLU A 633 21.78 9.23 -5.37
CA GLU A 633 23.06 8.93 -4.70
C GLU A 633 23.63 10.12 -3.89
N LYS A 634 23.48 11.35 -4.38
CA LYS A 634 23.92 12.59 -3.69
C LYS A 634 22.77 13.46 -3.20
N SER A 635 21.53 12.96 -3.27
CA SER A 635 20.35 13.70 -2.79
C SER A 635 20.07 13.40 -1.32
N SER A 636 19.45 14.34 -0.61
CA SER A 636 18.98 14.07 0.74
C SER A 636 17.82 13.07 0.73
N LEU A 637 17.66 12.30 1.79
CA LEU A 637 16.58 11.32 1.93
C LEU A 637 15.18 11.95 1.77
N THR A 638 14.98 13.17 2.27
CA THR A 638 13.73 13.93 2.11
C THR A 638 13.43 14.26 0.65
N GLU A 639 14.47 14.59 -0.13
CA GLU A 639 14.33 14.84 -1.56
C GLU A 639 13.99 13.58 -2.34
N VAL A 640 14.63 12.45 -2.01
CA VAL A 640 14.31 11.14 -2.61
C VAL A 640 12.82 10.82 -2.41
N TRP A 641 12.34 10.94 -1.17
CA TRP A 641 10.94 10.71 -0.84
C TRP A 641 9.99 11.67 -1.57
N MET A 642 10.33 12.96 -1.62
CA MET A 642 9.53 13.97 -2.32
C MET A 642 9.37 13.65 -3.81
N ILE A 643 10.45 13.25 -4.48
CA ILE A 643 10.41 12.87 -5.90
C ILE A 643 9.55 11.63 -6.09
N CYS A 644 9.78 10.57 -5.32
CA CYS A 644 9.01 9.33 -5.41
C CYS A 644 7.51 9.61 -5.25
N ASN A 645 7.12 10.36 -4.21
CA ASN A 645 5.71 10.68 -3.98
C ASN A 645 5.10 11.50 -5.12
N THR A 646 5.81 12.53 -5.57
CA THR A 646 5.34 13.39 -6.68
C THR A 646 5.13 12.56 -7.94
N PHE A 647 6.07 11.66 -8.26
CA PHE A 647 5.97 10.79 -9.43
C PHE A 647 4.84 9.78 -9.30
N ILE A 648 4.74 9.08 -8.16
CA ILE A 648 3.69 8.08 -7.90
C ILE A 648 2.30 8.68 -7.95
N ASP A 649 2.12 9.88 -7.41
CA ASP A 649 0.83 10.59 -7.47
C ASP A 649 0.45 10.95 -8.91
N ALA A 650 1.42 11.39 -9.72
CA ALA A 650 1.22 11.66 -11.13
C ALA A 650 0.84 10.39 -11.91
N CYS A 651 1.57 9.28 -11.70
CA CYS A 651 1.27 7.99 -12.29
C CYS A 651 -0.15 7.54 -11.93
N THR A 652 -0.47 7.51 -10.63
CA THR A 652 -1.78 7.08 -10.14
C THR A 652 -2.91 7.94 -10.70
N SER A 653 -2.70 9.25 -10.80
CA SER A 653 -3.67 10.17 -11.39
C SER A 653 -3.90 9.85 -12.87
N ALA A 654 -2.85 9.80 -13.69
CA ALA A 654 -2.95 9.57 -15.13
C ALA A 654 -3.58 8.20 -15.45
N ILE A 655 -3.11 7.16 -14.77
CA ILE A 655 -3.56 5.77 -14.98
C ILE A 655 -5.05 5.64 -14.63
N CYS A 656 -5.45 6.06 -13.42
CA CYS A 656 -6.83 5.94 -12.99
C CYS A 656 -7.78 6.83 -13.79
N GLN A 657 -7.33 8.03 -14.21
CA GLN A 657 -8.13 8.91 -15.07
C GLN A 657 -8.43 8.28 -16.43
N GLU A 658 -7.52 7.47 -16.96
CA GLU A 658 -7.70 6.73 -18.22
C GLU A 658 -8.27 5.32 -18.03
N GLY A 659 -8.37 4.83 -16.79
CA GLY A 659 -9.22 3.67 -16.43
C GLY A 659 -8.43 2.42 -16.20
N GLY A 660 -7.12 2.60 -16.07
CA GLY A 660 -6.24 1.59 -15.55
C GLY A 660 -6.31 1.54 -14.03
N GLU A 661 -5.73 0.47 -13.53
CA GLU A 661 -5.61 0.16 -12.13
C GLU A 661 -4.13 0.00 -11.78
N VAL A 662 -3.69 0.76 -10.79
CA VAL A 662 -2.33 0.60 -10.24
C VAL A 662 -2.29 -0.71 -9.47
N ILE A 663 -1.36 -1.59 -9.85
CA ILE A 663 -1.14 -2.88 -9.19
C ILE A 663 -0.28 -2.67 -7.96
N LYS A 664 0.95 -2.18 -8.18
CA LYS A 664 1.96 -2.07 -7.12
C LYS A 664 2.95 -0.94 -7.38
N LEU A 665 3.48 -0.42 -6.27
CA LEU A 665 4.57 0.55 -6.22
C LEU A 665 5.85 -0.18 -5.78
N ILE A 666 6.87 -0.22 -6.63
CA ILE A 666 8.11 -0.95 -6.42
C ILE A 666 9.28 0.04 -6.48
N GLY A 667 9.60 0.63 -5.33
CA GLY A 667 10.55 1.74 -5.30
C GLY A 667 9.97 2.94 -6.07
N ASP A 668 10.67 3.37 -7.11
CA ASP A 668 10.26 4.38 -8.09
C ASP A 668 9.46 3.84 -9.27
N CYS A 669 9.39 2.52 -9.44
CA CYS A 669 8.61 1.88 -10.49
C CYS A 669 7.12 1.79 -10.11
N VAL A 670 6.25 2.09 -11.08
CA VAL A 670 4.80 1.92 -10.99
C VAL A 670 4.36 0.91 -12.06
N THR A 671 3.63 -0.12 -11.63
CA THR A 671 2.96 -1.06 -12.54
C THR A 671 1.45 -0.93 -12.48
N ALA A 672 0.81 -1.03 -13.63
CA ALA A 672 -0.63 -0.94 -13.77
C ALA A 672 -1.15 -1.84 -14.89
N TYR A 673 -2.47 -1.99 -14.95
CA TYR A 673 -3.14 -2.64 -16.07
C TYR A 673 -4.36 -1.86 -16.49
N PHE A 674 -4.74 -2.03 -17.76
CA PHE A 674 -5.97 -1.57 -18.37
C PHE A 674 -6.74 -2.78 -18.90
N PRO A 675 -8.06 -2.66 -19.09
CA PRO A 675 -8.83 -3.64 -19.86
C PRO A 675 -8.14 -4.00 -21.18
N GLY A 676 -8.31 -5.23 -21.67
CA GLY A 676 -7.64 -5.69 -22.90
C GLY A 676 -7.98 -4.87 -24.16
N ASN A 677 -9.08 -4.11 -24.15
CA ASN A 677 -9.47 -3.15 -25.18
C ASN A 677 -9.08 -1.69 -24.87
N GLY A 678 -8.34 -1.45 -23.80
CA GLY A 678 -7.94 -0.14 -23.30
C GLY A 678 -6.56 0.33 -23.77
N ALA A 679 -6.10 -0.09 -24.94
CA ALA A 679 -4.78 0.27 -25.47
C ALA A 679 -4.63 1.79 -25.66
N ASP A 680 -5.62 2.44 -26.29
CA ASP A 680 -5.65 3.90 -26.46
C ASP A 680 -5.58 4.65 -25.11
N SER A 681 -6.32 4.17 -24.11
CA SER A 681 -6.31 4.72 -22.75
C SER A 681 -4.95 4.55 -22.08
N ALA A 682 -4.30 3.41 -22.26
CA ALA A 682 -2.95 3.18 -21.74
C ALA A 682 -1.92 4.13 -22.36
N VAL A 683 -1.99 4.36 -23.69
CA VAL A 683 -1.16 5.34 -24.39
C VAL A 683 -1.45 6.76 -23.90
N ALA A 684 -2.73 7.13 -23.74
CA ALA A 684 -3.12 8.44 -23.24
C ALA A 684 -2.57 8.71 -21.82
N ALA A 685 -2.62 7.70 -20.93
CA ALA A 685 -2.07 7.80 -19.59
C ALA A 685 -0.54 7.99 -19.61
N ALA A 686 0.15 7.25 -20.47
CA ALA A 686 1.59 7.37 -20.66
C ALA A 686 2.00 8.77 -21.17
N GLN A 687 1.25 9.32 -22.14
CA GLN A 687 1.47 10.68 -22.65
C GLN A 687 1.22 11.75 -21.59
N GLU A 688 0.17 11.61 -20.77
CA GLU A 688 -0.12 12.52 -19.65
C GLU A 688 1.01 12.51 -18.62
N LEU A 689 1.48 11.32 -18.23
CA LEU A 689 2.58 11.16 -17.30
C LEU A 689 3.87 11.81 -17.81
N PHE A 690 4.25 11.54 -19.05
CA PHE A 690 5.47 12.13 -19.62
C PHE A 690 5.37 13.66 -19.73
N THR A 691 4.20 14.15 -20.12
CA THR A 691 3.90 15.59 -20.17
C THR A 691 4.04 16.24 -18.79
N PHE A 692 3.54 15.57 -17.74
CA PHE A 692 3.69 16.02 -16.37
C PHE A 692 5.17 16.11 -15.97
N CYS A 693 5.97 15.06 -16.24
CA CYS A 693 7.40 15.09 -15.95
C CYS A 693 8.13 16.22 -16.69
N ARG A 694 7.79 16.47 -17.96
CA ARG A 694 8.35 17.60 -18.73
C ARG A 694 8.02 18.94 -18.08
N GLN A 695 6.75 19.18 -17.75
CA GLN A 695 6.31 20.41 -17.08
C GLN A 695 6.97 20.58 -15.70
N LEU A 696 7.17 19.48 -14.97
CA LEU A 696 7.87 19.49 -13.70
C LEU A 696 9.33 19.92 -13.88
N ARG A 697 10.04 19.39 -14.88
CA ARG A 697 11.41 19.82 -15.17
C ARG A 697 11.49 21.31 -15.50
N GLU A 698 10.61 21.78 -16.38
CA GLU A 698 10.55 23.19 -16.79
C GLU A 698 10.28 24.13 -15.61
N ALA A 699 9.41 23.73 -14.68
CA ALA A 699 9.10 24.54 -13.50
C ALA A 699 10.24 24.65 -12.49
N PHE A 700 11.18 23.68 -12.49
CA PHE A 700 12.24 23.57 -11.48
C PHE A 700 13.66 23.75 -12.04
N VAL A 701 13.82 24.05 -13.33
CA VAL A 701 15.13 24.15 -14.01
C VAL A 701 16.08 25.16 -13.36
N ASP A 702 15.55 26.31 -12.90
CA ASP A 702 16.37 27.43 -12.41
C ASP A 702 16.57 27.46 -10.88
N VAL A 703 16.04 26.48 -10.14
CA VAL A 703 16.05 26.48 -8.66
C VAL A 703 16.93 25.39 -8.03
N LEU A 704 17.77 24.71 -8.82
CA LEU A 704 18.65 23.62 -8.37
C LEU A 704 17.90 22.56 -7.54
N ASP A 705 16.65 22.28 -7.90
CA ASP A 705 15.79 21.30 -7.25
C ASP A 705 15.86 19.96 -8.02
N VAL A 706 15.90 18.86 -7.29
CA VAL A 706 15.93 17.50 -7.85
C VAL A 706 14.76 17.19 -8.79
N ARG A 707 13.61 17.86 -8.61
CA ARG A 707 12.44 17.76 -9.52
C ARG A 707 12.73 18.28 -10.92
N GLY A 708 13.73 19.16 -11.07
CA GLY A 708 14.23 19.67 -12.34
C GLY A 708 14.85 18.60 -13.25
N CYS A 709 15.14 17.40 -12.72
CA CYS A 709 15.76 16.30 -13.47
C CYS A 709 14.85 15.09 -13.70
N VAL A 710 13.59 15.13 -13.25
CA VAL A 710 12.70 13.96 -13.30
C VAL A 710 12.24 13.68 -14.72
N SER A 711 12.49 12.48 -15.21
CA SER A 711 11.94 11.95 -16.46
C SER A 711 11.63 10.47 -16.27
N CYS A 712 10.79 9.91 -17.12
CA CYS A 712 10.40 8.51 -17.05
C CYS A 712 10.38 7.84 -18.43
N GLY A 713 10.63 6.54 -18.42
CA GLY A 713 10.28 5.64 -19.52
C GLY A 713 8.94 4.96 -19.21
N VAL A 714 8.16 4.66 -20.24
CA VAL A 714 6.91 3.90 -20.11
C VAL A 714 6.92 2.76 -21.11
N GLY A 715 6.78 1.53 -20.62
CA GLY A 715 6.56 0.34 -21.41
C GLY A 715 5.09 -0.09 -21.37
N LEU A 716 4.53 -0.42 -22.53
CA LEU A 716 3.20 -1.03 -22.66
C LEU A 716 3.31 -2.39 -23.34
N ASP A 717 2.67 -3.39 -22.76
CA ASP A 717 2.56 -4.72 -23.35
C ASP A 717 1.16 -5.31 -23.14
N TYR A 718 0.77 -6.27 -23.95
CA TYR A 718 -0.51 -6.97 -23.82
C TYR A 718 -0.28 -8.46 -23.57
N GLY A 719 -1.07 -9.03 -22.66
CA GLY A 719 -1.05 -10.47 -22.43
C GLY A 719 -2.13 -10.95 -21.48
N GLN A 720 -2.20 -12.27 -21.34
CA GLN A 720 -3.05 -12.92 -20.35
C GLN A 720 -2.41 -12.82 -18.97
N VAL A 721 -3.24 -12.51 -17.97
CA VAL A 721 -2.85 -12.47 -16.56
C VAL A 721 -3.85 -13.25 -15.72
N VAL A 722 -3.32 -13.93 -14.71
CA VAL A 722 -4.08 -14.47 -13.59
C VAL A 722 -4.21 -13.38 -12.52
N MET A 723 -5.44 -13.16 -12.06
CA MET A 723 -5.76 -12.28 -10.95
C MET A 723 -6.33 -13.10 -9.80
N ALA A 724 -5.67 -13.10 -8.65
CA ALA A 724 -6.02 -13.98 -7.54
C ALA A 724 -5.68 -13.36 -6.18
N GLN A 725 -6.41 -13.79 -5.15
CA GLN A 725 -5.98 -13.60 -3.76
C GLN A 725 -5.05 -14.73 -3.35
N CYS A 726 -3.91 -14.38 -2.78
CA CYS A 726 -2.86 -15.31 -2.39
C CYS A 726 -2.46 -15.05 -0.94
N GLY A 727 -2.32 -16.11 -0.15
CA GLY A 727 -1.97 -16.04 1.26
C GLY A 727 -3.18 -16.18 2.19
N SER A 728 -3.04 -17.10 3.14
CA SER A 728 -4.03 -17.46 4.16
C SER A 728 -3.56 -17.13 5.59
N LEU A 729 -2.25 -16.94 5.80
CA LEU A 729 -1.64 -16.75 7.12
C LEU A 729 -1.57 -15.28 7.60
N GLY A 730 -2.69 -14.58 7.59
CA GLY A 730 -2.81 -13.24 8.19
C GLY A 730 -2.34 -12.07 7.31
N LEU A 731 -1.56 -12.33 6.26
CA LEU A 731 -1.30 -11.39 5.17
C LEU A 731 -1.85 -11.98 3.86
N THR A 732 -2.68 -11.21 3.17
CA THR A 732 -3.31 -11.57 1.90
C THR A 732 -2.87 -10.58 0.84
N GLU A 733 -2.29 -11.10 -0.24
CA GLU A 733 -1.89 -10.34 -1.42
C GLU A 733 -2.93 -10.51 -2.52
N TYR A 734 -3.26 -9.44 -3.24
CA TYR A 734 -4.02 -9.55 -4.49
C TYR A 734 -3.05 -9.43 -5.68
N VAL A 735 -2.77 -10.56 -6.32
CA VAL A 735 -1.73 -10.66 -7.34
C VAL A 735 -2.34 -10.52 -8.73
N VAL A 736 -1.67 -9.76 -9.60
CA VAL A 736 -1.88 -9.74 -11.06
C VAL A 736 -0.61 -10.27 -11.70
N ALA A 737 -0.67 -11.47 -12.28
CA ALA A 737 0.51 -12.20 -12.73
C ALA A 737 0.29 -12.84 -14.10
N GLY A 738 1.18 -12.54 -15.04
CA GLY A 738 1.30 -13.25 -16.32
C GLY A 738 2.72 -13.13 -16.87
N ALA A 739 3.02 -13.83 -17.97
CA ALA A 739 4.30 -13.65 -18.66
C ALA A 739 4.54 -12.18 -19.06
N VAL A 740 3.45 -11.47 -19.42
CA VAL A 740 3.42 -10.02 -19.68
C VAL A 740 3.93 -9.18 -18.51
N SER A 741 3.81 -9.64 -17.25
CA SER A 741 4.26 -8.88 -16.07
C SER A 741 5.78 -8.72 -16.02
N ALA A 742 6.54 -9.70 -16.52
CA ALA A 742 7.99 -9.58 -16.65
C ALA A 742 8.34 -8.81 -17.93
N ARG A 743 7.70 -9.15 -19.05
CA ARG A 743 8.02 -8.57 -20.36
C ARG A 743 7.78 -7.06 -20.42
N VAL A 744 6.72 -6.54 -19.79
CA VAL A 744 6.44 -5.10 -19.75
C VAL A 744 7.58 -4.29 -19.08
N MET A 745 8.30 -4.89 -18.13
CA MET A 745 9.49 -4.28 -17.52
C MET A 745 10.66 -4.19 -18.49
N GLU A 746 10.81 -5.18 -19.38
CA GLU A 746 11.81 -5.13 -20.44
C GLU A 746 11.45 -4.07 -21.48
N VAL A 747 10.16 -3.94 -21.82
CA VAL A 747 9.65 -2.90 -22.73
C VAL A 747 9.90 -1.50 -22.14
N GLU A 748 9.70 -1.32 -20.84
CA GLU A 748 10.06 -0.09 -20.14
C GLU A 748 11.58 0.15 -20.19
N SER A 749 12.40 -0.88 -20.00
CA SER A 749 13.86 -0.75 -20.01
C SER A 749 14.39 -0.24 -21.35
N ILE A 750 13.89 -0.76 -22.48
CA ILE A 750 14.39 -0.41 -23.82
C ILE A 750 14.10 1.05 -24.22
N THR A 751 13.17 1.73 -23.54
CA THR A 751 12.92 3.18 -23.73
C THR A 751 14.23 3.98 -23.66
N ARG A 752 15.15 3.56 -22.80
CA ARG A 752 16.45 4.20 -22.55
C ARG A 752 17.44 4.04 -23.69
N GLU A 753 17.20 3.10 -24.61
CA GLU A 753 18.09 2.74 -25.70
C GLU A 753 17.53 3.16 -27.05
N VAL A 754 16.21 3.09 -27.24
CA VAL A 754 15.55 3.41 -28.52
C VAL A 754 15.26 4.90 -28.69
N GLY A 755 15.36 5.70 -27.63
CA GLY A 755 15.16 7.16 -27.68
C GLY A 755 13.70 7.62 -27.64
N TYR A 756 12.76 6.72 -27.36
CA TYR A 756 11.34 7.05 -27.18
C TYR A 756 10.95 6.90 -25.73
N ALA A 757 10.24 7.89 -25.18
CA ALA A 757 9.75 7.87 -23.80
C ALA A 757 8.68 6.80 -23.56
N ILE A 758 7.90 6.47 -24.60
CA ILE A 758 6.82 5.50 -24.52
C ILE A 758 7.05 4.46 -25.61
N VAL A 759 7.22 3.21 -25.19
CA VAL A 759 7.42 2.06 -26.09
C VAL A 759 6.31 1.05 -25.87
N ILE A 760 5.78 0.52 -26.97
CA ILE A 760 4.69 -0.45 -26.98
C ILE A 760 5.10 -1.68 -27.79
N THR A 761 4.57 -2.85 -27.44
CA THR A 761 4.72 -4.07 -28.24
C THR A 761 3.69 -4.14 -29.37
N GLU A 762 3.95 -4.97 -30.40
CA GLU A 762 3.02 -5.24 -31.49
C GLU A 762 1.61 -5.66 -31.02
N PRO A 763 1.44 -6.55 -30.02
CA PRO A 763 0.12 -6.86 -29.47
C PRO A 763 -0.66 -5.64 -28.94
N VAL A 764 0.02 -4.61 -28.44
CA VAL A 764 -0.62 -3.34 -28.06
C VAL A 764 -0.95 -2.52 -29.29
N ALA A 765 -0.03 -2.41 -30.25
CA ALA A 765 -0.23 -1.68 -31.50
C ALA A 765 -1.44 -2.19 -32.30
N ASP A 766 -1.65 -3.51 -32.33
CA ASP A 766 -2.80 -4.16 -32.97
C ASP A 766 -4.15 -3.79 -32.35
N ARG A 767 -4.13 -3.31 -31.10
CA ARG A 767 -5.33 -2.92 -30.33
C ARG A 767 -5.57 -1.43 -30.30
N LEU A 768 -4.68 -0.64 -30.90
CA LEU A 768 -4.86 0.80 -31.03
C LEU A 768 -5.95 1.14 -32.04
N SER A 769 -6.62 2.28 -31.82
CA SER A 769 -7.46 2.89 -32.84
C SER A 769 -6.66 3.19 -34.12
N PRO A 770 -7.29 3.16 -35.31
CA PRO A 770 -6.61 3.45 -36.57
C PRO A 770 -5.83 4.77 -36.56
N GLN A 771 -6.36 5.80 -35.87
CA GLN A 771 -5.70 7.10 -35.76
C GLN A 771 -4.34 7.01 -35.06
N LEU A 772 -4.25 6.28 -33.95
CA LEU A 772 -2.99 6.09 -33.22
C LEU A 772 -2.09 5.07 -33.92
N ARG A 773 -2.63 3.99 -34.48
CA ARG A 773 -1.84 2.96 -35.15
C ARG A 773 -1.18 3.44 -36.43
N ASP A 774 -1.88 4.23 -37.24
CA ASP A 774 -1.42 4.57 -38.58
C ASP A 774 -0.50 5.81 -38.59
N HIS A 775 -0.57 6.66 -37.56
CA HIS A 775 0.20 7.92 -37.47
C HIS A 775 0.88 8.19 -36.13
N GLY A 776 0.57 7.42 -35.09
CA GLY A 776 1.03 7.66 -33.73
C GLY A 776 2.17 6.75 -33.28
N ILE A 777 2.66 5.82 -34.12
CA ILE A 777 3.70 4.86 -33.75
C ILE A 777 4.81 4.78 -34.80
N ILE A 778 6.04 4.55 -34.35
CA ILE A 778 7.25 4.42 -35.17
C ILE A 778 7.95 3.10 -34.80
N PRO A 779 8.26 2.21 -35.77
CA PRO A 779 9.00 0.98 -35.47
C PRO A 779 10.34 1.26 -34.80
N THR A 780 10.68 0.50 -33.75
CA THR A 780 12.00 0.55 -33.13
C THR A 780 12.92 -0.53 -33.72
N PRO A 781 14.25 -0.38 -33.64
CA PRO A 781 15.17 -1.41 -34.10
C PRO A 781 15.25 -2.63 -33.16
N GLN A 782 14.63 -2.57 -31.98
CA GLN A 782 14.69 -3.62 -30.97
C GLN A 782 13.35 -4.39 -30.91
N ALA A 783 13.44 -5.68 -30.61
CA ALA A 783 12.30 -6.55 -30.36
C ALA A 783 12.52 -7.30 -29.05
N ILE A 784 11.44 -7.60 -28.32
CA ILE A 784 11.51 -8.31 -27.04
C ILE A 784 10.83 -9.65 -27.22
N GLU A 785 11.54 -10.75 -26.92
CA GLU A 785 11.06 -12.12 -27.17
C GLU A 785 10.61 -12.34 -28.63
N GLY A 786 11.22 -11.62 -29.59
CA GLY A 786 10.84 -11.64 -31.00
C GLY A 786 9.61 -10.82 -31.35
N LEU A 787 8.94 -10.19 -30.38
CA LEU A 787 7.83 -9.27 -30.61
C LEU A 787 8.36 -7.90 -31.06
N PRO A 788 7.95 -7.41 -32.24
CA PRO A 788 8.27 -6.06 -32.68
C PRO A 788 7.81 -5.02 -31.65
N CYS A 789 8.62 -3.97 -31.48
CA CYS A 789 8.30 -2.85 -30.60
C CYS A 789 8.20 -1.55 -31.41
N TYR A 790 7.41 -0.62 -30.90
CA TYR A 790 7.14 0.68 -31.52
C TYR A 790 7.25 1.80 -30.49
N GLY A 791 7.87 2.92 -30.86
CA GLY A 791 7.84 4.14 -30.07
C GLY A 791 6.62 4.98 -30.41
N ILE A 792 6.03 5.68 -29.44
CA ILE A 792 4.99 6.67 -29.72
C ILE A 792 5.59 7.89 -30.41
N ALA A 793 5.00 8.31 -31.53
CA ALA A 793 5.45 9.43 -32.33
C ALA A 793 5.15 10.79 -31.66
N GLY A 794 6.08 11.74 -31.79
CA GLY A 794 5.96 13.12 -31.30
C GLY A 794 7.29 13.63 -30.75
N GLU A 795 7.72 14.82 -31.17
CA GLU A 795 8.97 15.44 -30.66
C GLU A 795 8.92 15.61 -29.14
N GLU A 796 7.72 15.81 -28.59
CA GLU A 796 7.47 15.91 -27.15
C GLU A 796 7.63 14.60 -26.38
N PHE A 797 7.82 13.46 -27.06
CA PHE A 797 8.01 12.13 -26.45
C PHE A 797 9.39 11.52 -26.74
N GLU A 798 10.33 12.32 -27.24
CA GLU A 798 11.74 11.91 -27.34
C GLU A 798 12.39 11.80 -25.94
N LEU A 799 13.23 10.79 -25.77
CA LEU A 799 13.93 10.50 -24.51
C LEU A 799 15.45 10.43 -24.74
N ASP A 800 16.14 11.54 -24.48
CA ASP A 800 17.61 11.57 -24.41
C ASP A 800 18.09 11.29 -22.98
N VAL A 801 18.39 10.02 -22.71
CA VAL A 801 18.91 9.56 -21.41
C VAL A 801 20.26 10.18 -21.06
N ASP A 802 21.10 10.48 -22.05
CA ASP A 802 22.40 11.07 -21.78
C ASP A 802 22.29 12.55 -21.43
N SER A 803 21.33 13.28 -22.02
CA SER A 803 20.95 14.62 -21.57
C SER A 803 20.45 14.60 -20.12
N ILE A 804 19.61 13.63 -19.76
CA ILE A 804 19.13 13.46 -18.38
C ILE A 804 20.30 13.22 -17.42
N LYS A 805 21.23 12.30 -17.75
CA LYS A 805 22.43 12.04 -16.93
C LYS A 805 23.33 13.27 -16.81
N ARG A 806 23.51 14.04 -17.89
CA ARG A 806 24.26 15.31 -17.85
C ARG A 806 23.57 16.32 -16.93
N GLY A 807 22.26 16.44 -16.99
CA GLY A 807 21.46 17.30 -16.11
C GLY A 807 21.61 16.93 -14.63
N ILE A 808 21.56 15.64 -14.30
CA ILE A 808 21.78 15.14 -12.94
C ILE A 808 23.20 15.49 -12.45
N LYS A 809 24.21 15.23 -13.27
CA LYS A 809 25.61 15.57 -12.94
C LYS A 809 25.78 17.07 -12.72
N ALA A 810 25.19 17.90 -13.57
CA ALA A 810 25.24 19.36 -13.45
C ALA A 810 24.55 19.85 -12.16
N LEU A 811 23.38 19.30 -11.82
CA LEU A 811 22.67 19.57 -10.58
C LEU A 811 23.55 19.28 -9.36
N HIS A 812 24.15 18.09 -9.31
CA HIS A 812 24.98 17.68 -8.19
C HIS A 812 26.27 18.51 -8.08
N ALA A 813 26.92 18.83 -9.20
CA ALA A 813 28.11 19.69 -9.22
C ALA A 813 27.78 21.11 -8.72
N ALA A 814 26.67 21.68 -9.18
CA ALA A 814 26.21 23.00 -8.72
C ALA A 814 25.94 23.03 -7.22
N ARG A 815 25.41 21.94 -6.65
CA ARG A 815 25.13 21.80 -5.21
C ARG A 815 26.38 21.58 -4.36
N SER A 816 27.37 20.82 -4.85
CA SER A 816 28.65 20.61 -4.14
C SER A 816 29.59 21.81 -4.21
N GLY A 817 29.32 22.77 -5.11
CA GLY A 817 30.24 23.88 -5.40
C GLY A 817 31.46 23.45 -6.21
N GLU A 818 31.48 22.22 -6.73
CA GLU A 818 32.51 21.74 -7.64
C GLU A 818 32.34 22.44 -9.00
N LYS A 819 33.40 23.07 -9.52
CA LYS A 819 33.38 23.62 -10.89
C LYS A 819 33.06 22.48 -11.87
N PRO A 820 32.17 22.69 -12.86
CA PRO A 820 31.91 21.68 -13.89
C PRO A 820 33.24 21.31 -14.54
N LEU A 821 33.63 20.04 -14.45
CA LEU A 821 34.80 19.51 -15.15
C LEU A 821 34.63 19.83 -16.63
N ALA A 822 35.59 20.58 -17.18
CA ALA A 822 35.65 20.84 -18.61
C ALA A 822 35.72 19.50 -19.35
N LEU A 823 34.90 19.38 -20.40
CA LEU A 823 34.77 18.20 -21.24
C LEU A 823 36.13 17.80 -21.81
N GLU A 824 36.79 16.80 -21.25
CA GLU A 824 37.89 16.13 -21.93
C GLU A 824 37.33 15.02 -22.83
N PRO A 825 37.83 14.87 -24.07
CA PRO A 825 37.33 13.86 -24.99
C PRO A 825 37.62 12.47 -24.42
N GLU A 826 36.70 11.52 -24.64
CA GLU A 826 36.85 10.12 -24.22
C GLU A 826 38.17 9.53 -24.70
N GLU A 827 39.20 9.52 -23.84
CA GLU A 827 40.40 8.74 -24.07
C GLU A 827 40.11 7.27 -23.78
N ALA A 828 40.52 6.45 -24.75
CA ALA A 828 40.27 5.02 -24.82
C ALA A 828 40.57 4.29 -23.51
N LYS A 829 39.59 3.48 -23.07
CA LYS A 829 39.66 2.53 -21.96
C LYS A 829 41.07 1.91 -21.87
N GLN A 830 41.84 2.32 -20.87
CA GLN A 830 43.09 1.65 -20.53
C GLN A 830 42.75 0.27 -19.99
N ASP A 831 43.05 -0.76 -20.79
CA ASP A 831 42.99 -2.16 -20.40
C ASP A 831 43.82 -2.37 -19.13
N TYR A 832 43.13 -2.67 -18.03
CA TYR A 832 43.72 -3.09 -16.78
C TYR A 832 44.51 -4.39 -17.00
N ARG A 833 45.82 -4.27 -17.24
CA ARG A 833 46.74 -5.41 -17.20
C ARG A 833 46.86 -5.91 -15.76
N VAL A 834 46.13 -6.99 -15.48
CA VAL A 834 46.29 -7.80 -14.27
C VAL A 834 47.74 -8.29 -14.22
N SER A 835 48.51 -7.79 -13.25
CA SER A 835 49.89 -8.23 -13.03
C SER A 835 49.90 -9.72 -12.66
N PRO A 836 50.69 -10.59 -13.35
CA PRO A 836 50.69 -12.01 -13.07
C PRO A 836 51.25 -12.27 -11.66
N GLY A 837 50.53 -13.08 -10.89
CA GLY A 837 50.86 -13.45 -9.53
C GLY A 837 52.31 -13.91 -9.37
N ARG A 838 53.01 -13.27 -8.43
CA ARG A 838 54.33 -13.67 -7.93
C ARG A 838 54.26 -15.14 -7.47
N MET A 839 54.83 -16.05 -8.25
CA MET A 839 55.12 -17.40 -7.78
C MET A 839 56.08 -17.31 -6.58
N ARG A 840 55.67 -17.91 -5.46
CA ARG A 840 56.45 -18.04 -4.23
C ARG A 840 57.68 -18.93 -4.51
N HIS A 841 58.84 -18.31 -4.73
CA HIS A 841 60.11 -19.02 -4.63
C HIS A 841 60.51 -19.16 -3.16
N GLY A 842 60.85 -20.40 -2.80
CA GLY A 842 61.07 -20.87 -1.44
C GLY A 842 62.11 -20.10 -0.64
N ASP A 843 61.78 -19.95 0.63
CA ASP A 843 62.63 -19.48 1.71
C ASP A 843 63.96 -20.25 1.74
N SER A 844 65.04 -19.56 1.38
CA SER A 844 66.39 -19.90 1.83
C SER A 844 66.90 -18.70 2.64
N GLY A 845 67.10 -18.96 3.93
CA GLY A 845 67.29 -17.93 4.94
C GLY A 845 68.58 -17.12 4.80
N ARG A 846 68.55 -15.90 5.31
CA ARG A 846 69.49 -15.40 6.32
C ARG A 846 69.15 -13.96 6.70
N ARG A 847 68.83 -13.80 7.99
CA ARG A 847 69.12 -12.69 8.91
C ARG A 847 69.71 -11.42 8.27
N SER A 848 69.00 -10.30 8.42
CA SER A 848 69.62 -9.06 8.88
C SER A 848 68.62 -8.24 9.70
N ASN A 849 68.98 -8.02 10.97
CA ASN A 849 68.31 -7.09 11.87
C ASN A 849 68.62 -5.66 11.43
N SER A 850 67.61 -4.86 11.18
CA SER A 850 67.70 -3.42 11.47
C SER A 850 66.31 -2.88 11.75
N ALA A 851 66.03 -2.72 13.04
CA ALA A 851 64.92 -1.91 13.52
C ALA A 851 65.25 -0.43 13.26
N GLN A 852 64.56 0.19 12.32
CA GLN A 852 64.45 1.64 12.24
C GLN A 852 62.97 2.00 12.08
N GLY A 853 62.37 2.41 13.19
CA GLY A 853 61.04 2.96 13.20
C GLY A 853 60.98 4.28 12.44
N LYS A 854 59.87 4.53 11.75
CA LYS A 854 59.40 5.86 11.43
C LYS A 854 57.88 5.87 11.52
N ARG A 855 57.42 6.66 12.48
CA ARG A 855 56.05 7.10 12.75
C ARG A 855 55.34 7.49 11.46
N SER A 856 54.18 6.88 11.17
CA SER A 856 53.16 7.48 10.31
C SER A 856 52.07 8.07 11.19
N THR A 857 51.83 9.34 10.94
CA THR A 857 51.02 10.33 11.65
C THR A 857 49.51 10.05 11.57
N GLN A 858 48.81 10.40 12.65
CA GLN A 858 47.34 10.52 12.72
C GLN A 858 46.83 11.43 11.60
N VAL A 859 45.92 10.89 10.79
CA VAL A 859 45.15 11.64 9.81
C VAL A 859 44.03 12.37 10.56
N ARG A 860 43.98 13.69 10.36
CA ARG A 860 42.91 14.57 10.82
C ARG A 860 41.60 14.22 10.14
#